data_AF-A0AB73BZN9-F1
#
_entry.id   AF-A0AB73BZN9-F1
#
_cell.length_a   1.000
_cell.length_b   1.000
_cell.length_c   1.000
_cell.angle_alpha   90.00
_cell.angle_beta   90.00
_cell.angle_gamma   90.00
#
_symmetry.space_group_name_H-M   'P 1'
#
loop_
_entity.id
_entity.type
_entity.pdbx_description
1 polymer ?
#
loop_
_entity_poly.entity_id
_entity_poly.type
_entity_poly.pdbx_seq_one_letter_code
_entity_poly.pdbx_strand_id
1 'polypeptide(L)'
;AINAPQISTPTIADMIQPTEPQVIVTAPGTVPTLSSITVAPITALNISPTPPTVGEAPTVTAPTVSTPATPNGFNPRLITPPEAPTVVLPTIASPADLNYPGTGANPDAKNYSEWSTEAGTNNSNDGNISQTSVEKGEVLKKYSKIVSNSTYNATVISKITLKGYGTGLNTVLGTGTINKLGTVAPQSGTYTDATQFFMTLLNSPYTYFGTNSKVAVLSPDDSGDHKGTVINLETEGVPGKKFSELKDDGKINQTVLDRLNNYTLQTNLKNDTYGQLYHVNKGIVEIGGNGARYIHTTYNGGGNRVNVVENRGKIVSMNYKDTGYSTSDNIVYFHSPDATASGAQHIYVNSVDGKIDMYGEKGVLTLYTASSNQLGNGDVSFINDGDINLYGRESTAIAINADEKGKLTAPSSFILNKAINIYGDNSVGLYIKNSGDGLKNNRNQIKFVFGNKSIKELEKYIPENRLIDRSKIEKANSNKDAGNADFTEGVVGVYLDNANAILNVKVPQLEMEKYAKESIGIYNKNGKIEVVDGNIKINGGEKNIALYLDGGNIDYTGNITMGGSALTKTEGNIGIYAKAGRTANLNGQLITYNSTGRTIDGIGIYSEGTVNLNDKIELKMQAGGNTQSIGVYTKGNGSLVSIKEGKGSIIDIDGKIKDGDITNKGVALYSESAGKINANGTALANGLKINSKDASSAIVSMGVNSEVNVKYATIDYEGNGYALYSDGVGKIDISGAKLNLKGKSTAFDLDLGAGTLPITLDANTRINANSDDVIVFNLKHATGLTTIGGIGDYIKGQISTKLGGISLDGLFVDSIATKYKVAAVDGGTIAIGSLDKTGISSDTTGAKKDGFQFYNRFLG
;
A
#
# COMPACT_ATOMS: atom_id res chain seq x y z
N ALA A 1 0.10 58.59 25.69
CA ALA A 1 0.16 59.66 24.67
C ALA A 1 0.61 59.01 23.37
N ILE A 2 -0.17 59.11 22.29
CA ILE A 2 0.22 58.58 20.99
C ILE A 2 1.29 59.54 20.46
N ASN A 3 2.55 59.11 20.42
CA ASN A 3 3.60 59.89 19.77
C ASN A 3 3.40 59.81 18.26
N ALA A 4 3.43 60.96 17.60
CA ALA A 4 3.45 61.01 16.13
C ALA A 4 4.65 60.18 15.61
N PRO A 5 4.53 59.54 14.44
CA PRO A 5 5.64 58.82 13.83
C PRO A 5 6.86 59.73 13.76
N GLN A 6 7.98 59.29 14.33
CA GLN A 6 9.25 59.99 14.23
C GLN A 6 9.75 59.80 12.79
N ILE A 7 9.71 60.86 12.00
CA ILE A 7 10.28 60.88 10.65
C ILE A 7 11.70 61.40 10.80
N SER A 8 12.69 60.58 10.45
CA SER A 8 14.07 61.04 10.32
C SER A 8 14.19 61.90 9.05
N THR A 9 14.84 63.06 9.15
CA THR A 9 15.17 63.86 7.97
C THR A 9 16.22 63.13 7.14
N PRO A 10 16.06 63.03 5.81
CA PRO A 10 17.04 62.37 4.96
C PRO A 10 18.39 63.07 5.11
N THR A 11 19.42 62.29 5.40
CA THR A 11 20.82 62.74 5.43
C THR A 11 21.51 62.27 4.16
N ILE A 12 22.15 63.21 3.45
CA ILE A 12 22.96 62.93 2.27
C ILE A 12 24.40 62.79 2.79
N ALA A 13 25.05 61.67 2.49
CA ALA A 13 26.47 61.49 2.82
C ALA A 13 27.35 62.38 1.91
N ASP A 14 28.50 62.82 2.44
CA ASP A 14 29.42 63.73 1.73
C ASP A 14 29.87 63.16 0.37
N MET A 15 29.80 64.01 -0.65
CA MET A 15 30.15 63.64 -2.03
C MET A 15 31.67 63.65 -2.24
N ILE A 16 32.19 62.66 -2.96
CA ILE A 16 33.57 62.67 -3.47
C ILE A 16 33.58 63.31 -4.87
N GLN A 17 34.42 64.33 -5.06
CA GLN A 17 34.55 65.03 -6.34
C GLN A 17 35.18 64.11 -7.42
N PRO A 18 34.66 64.08 -8.66
CA PRO A 18 35.24 63.28 -9.73
C PRO A 18 36.66 63.75 -10.09
N THR A 19 37.50 62.83 -10.56
CA THR A 19 38.84 63.17 -11.08
C THR A 19 38.78 63.69 -12.51
N GLU A 20 39.59 64.69 -12.83
CA GLU A 20 39.69 65.26 -14.18
C GLU A 20 40.33 64.27 -15.18
N PRO A 21 39.88 64.26 -16.45
CA PRO A 21 40.44 63.38 -17.46
C PRO A 21 41.89 63.76 -17.82
N GLN A 22 42.76 62.75 -17.92
CA GLN A 22 44.14 62.90 -18.38
C GLN A 22 44.29 62.29 -19.77
N VAL A 23 44.92 63.02 -20.69
CA VAL A 23 45.25 62.54 -22.05
C VAL A 23 46.75 62.30 -22.11
N ILE A 24 47.17 61.04 -22.24
CA ILE A 24 48.58 60.67 -22.38
C ILE A 24 48.87 60.44 -23.87
N VAL A 25 49.80 61.23 -24.42
CA VAL A 25 50.29 61.09 -25.80
C VAL A 25 51.74 60.61 -25.75
N THR A 26 52.05 59.46 -26.34
CA THR A 26 53.42 58.96 -26.49
C THR A 26 53.92 59.21 -27.91
N ALA A 27 55.10 59.83 -28.04
CA ALA A 27 55.69 60.17 -29.33
C ALA A 27 56.23 58.92 -30.07
N PRO A 28 56.18 58.86 -31.41
CA PRO A 28 56.74 57.75 -32.17
C PRO A 28 58.25 57.64 -32.02
N GLY A 29 58.77 56.40 -31.94
CA GLY A 29 60.21 56.13 -31.88
C GLY A 29 60.97 56.63 -33.12
N THR A 30 62.22 57.05 -32.90
CA THR A 30 63.13 57.61 -33.92
C THR A 30 63.39 56.64 -35.08
N VAL A 31 63.29 57.16 -36.32
CA VAL A 31 63.48 56.42 -37.58
C VAL A 31 64.98 56.17 -37.86
N PRO A 32 65.42 54.95 -38.25
CA PRO A 32 66.79 54.67 -38.66
C PRO A 32 67.11 55.13 -40.09
N THR A 33 68.38 55.46 -40.37
CA THR A 33 68.87 55.95 -41.67
C THR A 33 69.09 54.85 -42.72
N LEU A 34 68.44 55.02 -43.88
CA LEU A 34 68.73 54.57 -45.26
C LEU A 34 69.61 53.32 -45.51
N SER A 35 68.96 52.17 -45.72
CA SER A 35 69.24 51.26 -46.86
C SER A 35 68.03 50.36 -47.16
N SER A 36 67.83 50.07 -48.46
CA SER A 36 66.74 49.32 -49.14
C SER A 36 65.30 49.46 -48.60
N ILE A 37 64.47 50.13 -49.41
CA ILE A 37 63.05 50.41 -49.16
C ILE A 37 62.23 49.11 -49.08
N THR A 38 61.73 48.81 -47.90
CA THR A 38 60.58 47.92 -47.66
C THR A 38 59.50 48.74 -46.95
N VAL A 39 58.34 48.90 -47.59
CA VAL A 39 57.22 49.68 -47.04
C VAL A 39 56.55 48.86 -45.95
N ALA A 40 56.93 49.11 -44.69
CA ALA A 40 56.18 48.66 -43.53
C ALA A 40 55.09 49.71 -43.20
N PRO A 41 53.86 49.29 -42.82
CA PRO A 41 52.79 50.20 -42.45
C PRO A 41 53.19 51.05 -41.23
N ILE A 42 52.94 52.36 -41.32
CA ILE A 42 53.19 53.32 -40.24
C ILE A 42 52.23 53.00 -39.09
N THR A 43 52.75 52.72 -37.90
CA THR A 43 51.93 52.49 -36.70
C THR A 43 51.11 53.72 -36.38
N ALA A 44 49.80 53.55 -36.20
CA ALA A 44 48.87 54.62 -35.86
C ALA A 44 49.23 55.27 -34.51
N LEU A 45 49.03 56.58 -34.42
CA LEU A 45 49.15 57.33 -33.18
C LEU A 45 48.12 56.81 -32.17
N ASN A 46 48.57 56.22 -31.06
CA ASN A 46 47.67 55.67 -30.06
C ASN A 46 47.34 56.74 -29.02
N ILE A 47 46.11 57.26 -29.06
CA ILE A 47 45.57 58.19 -28.07
C ILE A 47 44.66 57.37 -27.16
N SER A 48 45.06 57.17 -25.92
CA SER A 48 44.24 56.51 -24.91
C SER A 48 43.76 57.54 -23.88
N PRO A 49 42.54 58.08 -24.01
CA PRO A 49 41.95 58.87 -22.95
C PRO A 49 41.58 57.94 -21.79
N THR A 50 41.97 58.27 -20.56
CA THR A 50 41.45 57.60 -19.38
C THR A 50 40.10 58.23 -19.05
N PRO A 51 38.97 57.49 -19.08
CA PRO A 51 37.68 58.04 -18.70
C PRO A 51 37.72 58.47 -17.23
N PRO A 52 37.07 59.59 -16.85
CA PRO A 52 36.96 59.96 -15.45
C PRO A 52 36.15 58.88 -14.72
N THR A 53 36.59 58.51 -13.51
CA THR A 53 35.80 57.65 -12.64
C THR A 53 34.65 58.48 -12.09
N VAL A 54 33.42 58.10 -12.43
CA VAL A 54 32.20 58.70 -11.87
C VAL A 54 32.20 58.40 -10.38
N GLY A 55 32.21 59.44 -9.53
CA GLY A 55 32.01 59.27 -8.09
C GLY A 55 30.67 58.58 -7.83
N GLU A 56 30.61 57.71 -6.82
CA GLU A 56 29.38 56.95 -6.50
C GLU A 56 28.17 57.90 -6.35
N ALA A 57 27.03 57.48 -6.90
CA ALA A 57 25.79 58.24 -6.77
C ALA A 57 25.43 58.39 -5.29
N PRO A 58 24.96 59.57 -4.83
CA PRO A 58 24.64 59.78 -3.43
C PRO A 58 23.59 58.77 -2.96
N THR A 59 23.94 57.99 -1.95
CA THR A 59 22.99 57.08 -1.29
C THR A 59 22.08 57.90 -0.39
N VAL A 60 20.84 58.08 -0.83
CA VAL A 60 19.79 58.63 0.02
C VAL A 60 19.23 57.49 0.86
N THR A 61 19.52 57.49 2.15
CA THR A 61 18.83 56.57 3.07
C THR A 61 17.36 56.98 3.13
N ALA A 62 16.45 56.10 2.70
CA ALA A 62 15.03 56.38 2.75
C ALA A 62 14.60 56.69 4.20
N PRO A 63 13.72 57.68 4.42
CA PRO A 63 13.23 57.97 5.76
C PRO A 63 12.59 56.72 6.35
N THR A 64 13.06 56.31 7.52
CA THR A 64 12.46 55.20 8.25
C THR A 64 11.24 55.71 9.00
N VAL A 65 10.06 55.25 8.60
CA VAL A 65 8.82 55.48 9.37
C VAL A 65 8.72 54.36 10.38
N SER A 66 8.98 54.65 11.66
CA SER A 66 8.61 53.72 12.73
C SER A 66 7.09 53.72 12.84
N THR A 67 6.46 52.55 12.75
CA THR A 67 5.03 52.40 13.08
C THR A 67 4.77 52.99 14.48
N PRO A 68 3.66 53.71 14.71
CA PRO A 68 3.28 54.11 16.05
C PRO A 68 3.34 52.89 16.98
N ALA A 69 3.80 53.08 18.22
CA ALA A 69 3.72 52.02 19.21
C ALA A 69 2.26 51.53 19.24
N THR A 70 2.04 50.23 19.04
CA THR A 70 0.72 49.67 19.24
C THR A 70 0.30 49.97 20.68
N PRO A 71 -1.00 50.16 20.94
CA PRO A 71 -1.49 50.30 22.31
C PRO A 71 -0.89 49.19 23.18
N ASN A 72 -0.49 49.52 24.42
CA ASN A 72 0.22 48.60 25.31
C ASN A 72 -0.48 47.23 25.35
N GLY A 73 0.20 46.18 24.88
CA GLY A 73 -0.32 44.80 24.89
C GLY A 73 -0.99 44.32 23.59
N PHE A 74 -1.02 45.11 22.51
CA PHE A 74 -1.50 44.65 21.20
C PHE A 74 -0.34 44.31 20.25
N ASN A 75 -0.22 43.03 19.88
CA ASN A 75 0.65 42.60 18.80
C ASN A 75 -0.23 42.13 17.62
N PRO A 76 -0.35 42.91 16.52
CA PRO A 76 -1.16 42.53 15.37
C PRO A 76 -0.68 41.20 14.83
N ARG A 77 -1.64 40.36 14.42
CA ARG A 77 -1.35 39.03 13.94
C ARG A 77 -2.17 38.71 12.72
N LEU A 78 -1.49 38.27 11.67
CA LEU A 78 -2.13 37.67 10.51
C LEU A 78 -2.63 36.26 10.87
N ILE A 79 -3.91 36.02 10.62
CA ILE A 79 -4.52 34.70 10.78
C ILE A 79 -4.57 34.07 9.39
N THR A 80 -3.70 33.10 9.14
CA THR A 80 -3.60 32.47 7.82
C THR A 80 -4.64 31.35 7.71
N PRO A 81 -5.49 31.35 6.66
CA PRO A 81 -6.31 30.20 6.30
C PRO A 81 -5.48 28.91 6.11
N PRO A 82 -6.03 27.72 6.39
CA PRO A 82 -5.39 26.48 6.05
C PRO A 82 -5.31 26.31 4.51
N GLU A 83 -4.18 25.80 4.03
CA GLU A 83 -4.02 25.45 2.61
C GLU A 83 -4.70 24.11 2.30
N ALA A 84 -5.08 23.92 1.03
CA ALA A 84 -5.61 22.65 0.57
C ALA A 84 -4.54 21.56 0.65
N PRO A 85 -4.85 20.37 1.20
CA PRO A 85 -3.93 19.27 1.23
C PRO A 85 -3.52 18.85 -0.18
N THR A 86 -2.22 18.70 -0.40
CA THR A 86 -1.73 18.01 -1.60
C THR A 86 -1.63 16.53 -1.31
N VAL A 87 -2.50 15.73 -1.93
CA VAL A 87 -2.45 14.26 -1.83
C VAL A 87 -1.70 13.71 -3.03
N VAL A 88 -0.57 13.05 -2.77
CA VAL A 88 0.17 12.32 -3.78
C VAL A 88 -0.17 10.84 -3.61
N LEU A 89 -0.97 10.30 -4.52
CA LEU A 89 -1.23 8.87 -4.57
C LEU A 89 0.01 8.13 -5.12
N PRO A 90 0.30 6.91 -4.65
CA PRO A 90 1.32 6.07 -5.27
C PRO A 90 0.97 5.80 -6.73
N THR A 91 1.98 5.64 -7.58
CA THR A 91 1.77 5.18 -8.96
C THR A 91 1.56 3.67 -8.94
N ILE A 92 0.29 3.26 -8.92
CA ILE A 92 -0.08 1.85 -8.82
C ILE A 92 -0.10 1.25 -10.22
N ALA A 93 0.88 0.39 -10.53
CA ALA A 93 0.82 -0.44 -11.72
C ALA A 93 -0.21 -1.56 -11.50
N SER A 94 -1.12 -1.76 -12.46
CA SER A 94 -1.89 -3.01 -12.48
C SER A 94 -0.90 -4.18 -12.64
N PRO A 95 -1.06 -5.29 -11.89
CA PRO A 95 -0.29 -6.49 -12.13
C PRO A 95 -0.39 -6.92 -13.59
N ALA A 96 0.71 -7.46 -14.13
CA ALA A 96 0.73 -7.98 -15.48
C ALA A 96 -0.25 -9.15 -15.63
N ASP A 97 -0.84 -9.28 -16.81
CA ASP A 97 -1.73 -10.38 -17.12
C ASP A 97 -0.94 -11.70 -17.14
N LEU A 98 -1.40 -12.66 -16.33
CA LEU A 98 -0.83 -14.00 -16.28
C LEU A 98 -1.25 -14.80 -17.52
N ASN A 99 -0.35 -14.92 -18.50
CA ASN A 99 -0.56 -15.70 -19.71
C ASN A 99 0.16 -17.06 -19.66
N TYR A 100 -0.54 -18.07 -19.14
CA TYR A 100 -0.05 -19.45 -19.10
C TYR A 100 -0.97 -20.33 -19.96
N PRO A 101 -0.61 -20.60 -21.23
CA PRO A 101 -1.36 -21.55 -22.05
C PRO A 101 -1.26 -22.93 -21.39
N GLY A 102 -2.41 -23.52 -21.07
CA GLY A 102 -2.45 -24.90 -20.59
C GLY A 102 -2.18 -25.87 -21.74
N THR A 103 -1.52 -26.99 -21.42
CA THR A 103 -1.27 -28.09 -22.35
C THR A 103 -1.79 -29.38 -21.73
N GLY A 104 -2.05 -30.38 -22.55
CA GLY A 104 -2.45 -31.70 -22.06
C GLY A 104 -1.26 -32.63 -21.88
N ALA A 105 -1.55 -33.84 -21.40
CA ALA A 105 -0.66 -34.98 -21.42
C ALA A 105 -1.52 -36.25 -21.58
N ASN A 106 -1.00 -37.30 -22.22
CA ASN A 106 -1.74 -38.54 -22.43
C ASN A 106 -0.93 -39.82 -22.05
N PRO A 107 -0.42 -39.93 -20.82
CA PRO A 107 0.07 -41.20 -20.28
C PRO A 107 -1.10 -42.16 -20.01
N ASP A 108 -0.86 -43.48 -19.97
CA ASP A 108 -1.88 -44.52 -19.78
C ASP A 108 -1.77 -45.15 -18.38
N ALA A 109 -2.91 -45.31 -17.69
CA ALA A 109 -2.97 -45.81 -16.32
C ALA A 109 -2.54 -47.29 -16.15
N LYS A 110 -2.57 -48.09 -17.22
CA LYS A 110 -2.15 -49.50 -17.22
C LYS A 110 -0.64 -49.67 -17.21
N ASN A 111 0.10 -48.60 -17.53
CA ASN A 111 1.54 -48.61 -17.74
C ASN A 111 2.31 -48.08 -16.53
N TYR A 112 3.26 -48.86 -16.05
CA TYR A 112 4.24 -48.48 -15.03
C TYR A 112 5.64 -48.57 -15.61
N SER A 113 6.55 -47.66 -15.23
CA SER A 113 7.95 -47.72 -15.68
C SER A 113 8.92 -47.35 -14.57
N GLU A 114 9.91 -48.22 -14.36
CA GLU A 114 11.03 -47.95 -13.43
C GLU A 114 12.02 -46.94 -13.99
N TRP A 115 12.32 -47.05 -15.28
CA TRP A 115 13.21 -46.15 -15.98
C TRP A 115 13.06 -46.24 -17.50
N SER A 116 13.04 -45.11 -18.18
CA SER A 116 13.23 -45.03 -19.62
C SER A 116 13.83 -43.68 -20.04
N THR A 117 14.41 -43.66 -21.24
CA THR A 117 14.86 -42.43 -21.93
C THR A 117 14.18 -42.27 -23.29
N GLU A 118 13.38 -43.26 -23.69
CA GLU A 118 12.67 -43.28 -24.97
C GLU A 118 11.30 -42.61 -24.82
N ALA A 119 10.93 -41.76 -25.78
CA ALA A 119 9.64 -41.07 -25.77
C ALA A 119 8.45 -42.03 -26.00
N GLY A 120 7.27 -41.63 -25.52
CA GLY A 120 6.00 -42.23 -25.88
C GLY A 120 5.37 -43.15 -24.84
N THR A 121 4.03 -43.23 -24.88
CA THR A 121 3.19 -43.93 -23.89
C THR A 121 3.54 -45.41 -23.76
N ASN A 122 3.90 -46.08 -24.86
CA ASN A 122 4.22 -47.52 -24.89
C ASN A 122 5.67 -47.85 -24.49
N ASN A 123 6.55 -46.87 -24.37
CA ASN A 123 7.96 -47.09 -24.03
C ASN A 123 8.29 -46.64 -22.60
N SER A 124 7.78 -45.47 -22.21
CA SER A 124 8.13 -44.78 -20.97
C SER A 124 6.93 -44.28 -20.19
N ASN A 125 5.72 -44.47 -20.73
CA ASN A 125 4.53 -43.76 -20.25
C ASN A 125 4.76 -42.23 -20.16
N ASP A 126 5.57 -41.70 -21.08
CA ASP A 126 5.93 -40.30 -21.27
C ASP A 126 6.79 -39.65 -20.15
N GLY A 127 7.24 -40.44 -19.17
CA GLY A 127 8.15 -40.00 -18.10
C GLY A 127 9.43 -40.81 -18.05
N ASN A 128 10.53 -40.23 -17.55
CA ASN A 128 11.72 -41.05 -17.23
C ASN A 128 11.36 -42.15 -16.23
N ILE A 129 10.45 -41.86 -15.32
CA ILE A 129 9.81 -42.82 -14.43
C ILE A 129 8.28 -42.65 -14.52
N SER A 130 7.52 -43.71 -14.24
CA SER A 130 6.06 -43.66 -14.26
C SER A 130 5.51 -44.48 -13.10
N GLN A 131 4.67 -43.85 -12.27
CA GLN A 131 3.97 -44.50 -11.16
C GLN A 131 4.91 -45.14 -10.10
N THR A 132 6.12 -44.61 -9.94
CA THR A 132 7.15 -45.09 -9.00
C THR A 132 7.74 -43.96 -8.16
N SER A 133 8.63 -44.31 -7.24
CA SER A 133 9.28 -43.38 -6.30
C SER A 133 10.76 -43.19 -6.60
N VAL A 134 11.37 -42.18 -5.97
CA VAL A 134 12.83 -41.99 -5.92
C VAL A 134 13.27 -42.16 -4.48
N GLU A 135 14.14 -43.13 -4.19
CA GLU A 135 14.61 -43.36 -2.82
C GLU A 135 15.72 -42.38 -2.43
N LYS A 136 16.70 -42.18 -3.32
CA LYS A 136 17.88 -41.37 -3.06
C LYS A 136 18.62 -40.98 -4.34
N GLY A 137 19.62 -40.11 -4.19
CA GLY A 137 20.54 -39.73 -5.25
C GLY A 137 20.17 -38.42 -5.93
N GLU A 138 21.02 -37.98 -6.84
CA GLU A 138 20.86 -36.71 -7.56
C GLU A 138 20.48 -36.99 -9.02
N VAL A 139 19.45 -36.31 -9.51
CA VAL A 139 18.95 -36.37 -10.89
C VAL A 139 18.91 -34.96 -11.45
N LEU A 140 19.47 -34.74 -12.65
CA LEU A 140 19.28 -33.51 -13.41
C LEU A 140 18.78 -33.85 -14.80
N LYS A 141 17.55 -33.45 -15.11
CA LYS A 141 17.01 -33.44 -16.47
C LYS A 141 17.14 -32.04 -17.06
N LYS A 142 18.05 -31.87 -18.02
CA LYS A 142 18.28 -30.61 -18.74
C LYS A 142 17.72 -30.75 -20.16
N TYR A 143 16.64 -30.03 -20.43
CA TYR A 143 16.01 -30.00 -21.75
C TYR A 143 16.78 -29.04 -22.64
N SER A 144 17.23 -29.49 -23.81
CA SER A 144 17.82 -28.61 -24.84
C SER A 144 16.77 -28.14 -25.84
N LYS A 145 15.64 -28.85 -25.94
CA LYS A 145 14.48 -28.48 -26.73
C LYS A 145 13.24 -29.18 -26.16
N ILE A 146 12.14 -28.47 -26.07
CA ILE A 146 10.80 -29.04 -25.84
C ILE A 146 9.81 -28.17 -26.60
N VAL A 147 9.25 -28.67 -27.70
CA VAL A 147 8.38 -27.84 -28.55
C VAL A 147 7.07 -28.58 -28.78
N SER A 148 5.95 -27.91 -28.47
CA SER A 148 4.61 -28.43 -28.71
C SER A 148 4.43 -28.84 -30.17
N ASN A 149 3.99 -30.08 -30.41
CA ASN A 149 3.55 -30.53 -31.75
C ASN A 149 2.03 -30.69 -31.83
N SER A 150 1.36 -30.79 -30.68
CA SER A 150 -0.08 -30.98 -30.50
C SER A 150 -0.43 -30.63 -29.05
N THR A 151 -1.70 -30.79 -28.68
CA THR A 151 -2.17 -30.55 -27.31
C THR A 151 -1.45 -31.42 -26.27
N TYR A 152 -1.13 -32.68 -26.61
CA TYR A 152 -0.66 -33.70 -25.65
C TYR A 152 0.80 -34.12 -25.83
N ASN A 153 1.44 -33.71 -26.93
CA ASN A 153 2.78 -34.18 -27.28
C ASN A 153 3.71 -33.03 -27.63
N ALA A 154 4.99 -33.24 -27.31
CA ALA A 154 6.08 -32.34 -27.64
C ALA A 154 7.24 -33.10 -28.29
N THR A 155 7.98 -32.42 -29.16
CA THR A 155 9.30 -32.88 -29.60
C THR A 155 10.31 -32.52 -28.53
N VAL A 156 10.92 -33.54 -27.91
CA VAL A 156 11.85 -33.38 -26.79
C VAL A 156 13.26 -33.82 -27.16
N ILE A 157 14.23 -32.98 -26.81
CA ILE A 157 15.65 -33.32 -26.81
C ILE A 157 16.20 -32.89 -25.46
N SER A 158 16.60 -33.85 -24.64
CA SER A 158 17.12 -33.60 -23.30
C SER A 158 18.34 -34.49 -23.00
N LYS A 159 19.02 -34.14 -21.91
CA LYS A 159 19.98 -35.01 -21.24
C LYS A 159 19.53 -35.23 -19.82
N ILE A 160 19.58 -36.49 -19.36
CA ILE A 160 19.37 -36.83 -17.96
C ILE A 160 20.67 -37.31 -17.34
N THR A 161 21.07 -36.69 -16.23
CA THR A 161 22.30 -37.02 -15.49
C THR A 161 21.95 -37.56 -14.12
N LEU A 162 22.61 -38.64 -13.74
CA LEU A 162 22.39 -39.37 -12.49
C LEU A 162 23.66 -39.44 -11.65
N LYS A 163 23.50 -39.31 -10.34
CA LYS A 163 24.56 -39.58 -9.36
C LYS A 163 24.00 -40.31 -8.15
N GLY A 164 24.39 -41.58 -7.99
CA GLY A 164 23.95 -42.42 -6.89
C GLY A 164 22.43 -42.62 -6.83
N TYR A 165 21.76 -42.56 -7.98
CA TYR A 165 20.31 -42.71 -8.08
C TYR A 165 19.87 -44.08 -7.55
N GLY A 166 18.89 -44.07 -6.66
CA GLY A 166 18.21 -45.26 -6.17
C GLY A 166 16.73 -45.19 -6.52
N THR A 167 16.25 -46.20 -7.25
CA THR A 167 14.83 -46.38 -7.50
C THR A 167 14.05 -46.54 -6.20
N GLY A 168 12.81 -46.10 -6.21
CA GLY A 168 11.88 -46.23 -5.10
C GLY A 168 11.77 -47.67 -4.61
N LEU A 169 11.82 -47.84 -3.29
CA LEU A 169 11.48 -49.12 -2.67
C LEU A 169 9.96 -49.21 -2.56
N ASN A 170 9.42 -50.44 -2.61
CA ASN A 170 8.05 -50.70 -2.18
C ASN A 170 6.93 -50.03 -3.00
N THR A 171 7.15 -49.80 -4.30
CA THR A 171 6.15 -49.30 -5.27
C THR A 171 4.78 -49.92 -5.03
N VAL A 172 3.76 -49.07 -4.86
CA VAL A 172 2.36 -49.51 -4.76
C VAL A 172 1.70 -49.20 -6.08
N LEU A 173 1.30 -50.21 -6.84
CA LEU A 173 0.62 -50.01 -8.12
C LEU A 173 -0.88 -49.87 -7.90
N GLY A 174 -1.53 -49.03 -8.72
CA GLY A 174 -2.98 -48.91 -8.72
C GLY A 174 -3.66 -50.11 -9.37
N THR A 175 -4.98 -50.24 -9.16
CA THR A 175 -5.78 -51.30 -9.75
C THR A 175 -5.71 -51.24 -11.27
N GLY A 176 -5.53 -52.40 -11.92
CA GLY A 176 -5.46 -52.50 -13.38
C GLY A 176 -4.11 -52.11 -14.00
N THR A 177 -3.09 -51.78 -13.20
CA THR A 177 -1.72 -51.65 -13.69
C THR A 177 -1.19 -53.03 -14.08
N ILE A 178 -0.91 -53.25 -15.36
CA ILE A 178 -0.56 -54.57 -15.90
C ILE A 178 0.71 -54.57 -16.75
N ASN A 179 1.12 -53.42 -17.28
CA ASN A 179 2.25 -53.32 -18.18
C ASN A 179 3.47 -52.74 -17.44
N LYS A 180 4.53 -53.55 -17.33
CA LYS A 180 5.86 -53.07 -16.91
C LYS A 180 6.63 -52.62 -18.15
N LEU A 181 6.81 -51.31 -18.28
CA LEU A 181 7.58 -50.67 -19.33
C LEU A 181 8.99 -50.29 -18.85
N GLY A 182 9.88 -50.04 -19.80
CA GLY A 182 11.24 -49.57 -19.53
C GLY A 182 12.12 -50.61 -18.84
N THR A 183 13.30 -50.17 -18.43
CA THR A 183 14.33 -51.01 -17.80
C THR A 183 14.61 -50.55 -16.38
N VAL A 184 15.56 -51.19 -15.72
CA VAL A 184 16.14 -50.67 -14.47
C VAL A 184 16.94 -49.41 -14.80
N ALA A 185 16.96 -48.44 -13.88
CA ALA A 185 17.75 -47.23 -14.03
C ALA A 185 19.23 -47.54 -14.21
N PRO A 186 19.93 -46.84 -15.13
CA PRO A 186 21.35 -47.07 -15.37
C PRO A 186 22.19 -46.48 -14.24
N GLN A 187 23.50 -46.80 -14.24
CA GLN A 187 24.43 -46.29 -13.23
C GLN A 187 24.61 -44.76 -13.33
N SER A 188 25.41 -44.19 -12.42
CA SER A 188 25.74 -42.76 -12.47
C SER A 188 26.36 -42.40 -13.82
N GLY A 189 25.87 -41.35 -14.47
CA GLY A 189 26.24 -40.99 -15.83
C GLY A 189 25.25 -40.02 -16.46
N THR A 190 25.54 -39.59 -17.69
CA THR A 190 24.67 -38.72 -18.49
C THR A 190 24.17 -39.49 -19.70
N TYR A 191 22.86 -39.45 -19.92
CA TYR A 191 22.17 -40.18 -20.98
C TYR A 191 21.39 -39.20 -21.86
N THR A 192 21.33 -39.48 -23.16
CA THR A 192 20.36 -38.83 -24.05
C THR A 192 18.96 -39.22 -23.63
N ASP A 193 18.03 -38.27 -23.66
CA ASP A 193 16.66 -38.47 -23.22
C ASP A 193 15.70 -37.75 -24.17
N ALA A 194 14.51 -38.34 -24.34
CA ALA A 194 13.45 -37.82 -25.19
C ALA A 194 12.07 -37.84 -24.50
N THR A 195 12.01 -38.16 -23.20
CA THR A 195 10.75 -38.20 -22.44
C THR A 195 10.26 -36.79 -22.09
N GLN A 196 8.95 -36.54 -22.09
CA GLN A 196 8.40 -35.21 -21.78
C GLN A 196 8.54 -34.83 -20.31
N PHE A 197 8.36 -35.78 -19.40
CA PHE A 197 8.36 -35.54 -17.96
C PHE A 197 9.51 -36.26 -17.28
N PHE A 198 9.93 -35.81 -16.10
CA PHE A 198 10.74 -36.71 -15.26
C PHE A 198 9.88 -37.85 -14.72
N MET A 199 8.69 -37.55 -14.21
CA MET A 199 7.75 -38.52 -13.65
C MET A 199 6.34 -38.33 -14.22
N THR A 200 5.67 -39.42 -14.56
CA THR A 200 4.21 -39.44 -14.74
C THR A 200 3.54 -40.17 -13.57
N LEU A 201 2.42 -39.62 -13.09
CA LEU A 201 1.69 -40.10 -11.92
C LEU A 201 0.20 -40.08 -12.22
N LEU A 202 -0.44 -41.25 -12.18
CA LEU A 202 -1.84 -41.39 -12.55
C LEU A 202 -2.57 -42.34 -11.61
N ASN A 203 -2.03 -43.55 -11.46
CA ASN A 203 -2.78 -44.66 -10.86
C ASN A 203 -2.11 -45.19 -9.57
N SER A 204 -0.83 -44.94 -9.31
CA SER A 204 -0.18 -45.39 -8.06
C SER A 204 -0.75 -44.68 -6.82
N PRO A 205 -1.30 -45.41 -5.82
CA PRO A 205 -1.86 -44.79 -4.62
C PRO A 205 -0.80 -44.18 -3.68
N TYR A 206 0.47 -44.58 -3.80
CA TYR A 206 1.55 -44.03 -2.97
C TYR A 206 2.88 -43.94 -3.72
N THR A 207 3.38 -42.71 -3.85
CA THR A 207 4.73 -42.44 -4.37
C THR A 207 5.44 -41.39 -3.51
N TYR A 208 6.77 -41.34 -3.59
CA TYR A 208 7.55 -40.36 -2.84
C TYR A 208 8.89 -40.03 -3.50
N PHE A 209 9.40 -38.85 -3.18
CA PHE A 209 10.83 -38.54 -3.28
C PHE A 209 11.43 -38.63 -1.87
N GLY A 210 12.40 -39.50 -1.67
CA GLY A 210 12.99 -39.82 -0.36
C GLY A 210 13.84 -38.68 0.20
N THR A 211 14.16 -38.74 1.49
CA THR A 211 14.91 -37.67 2.18
C THR A 211 16.30 -37.41 1.60
N ASN A 212 16.89 -38.42 0.96
CA ASN A 212 18.21 -38.33 0.31
C ASN A 212 18.13 -38.11 -1.21
N SER A 213 16.94 -37.81 -1.73
CA SER A 213 16.73 -37.56 -3.16
C SER A 213 16.85 -36.06 -3.48
N LYS A 214 17.45 -35.76 -4.63
CA LYS A 214 17.52 -34.41 -5.19
C LYS A 214 17.20 -34.46 -6.68
N VAL A 215 16.05 -33.95 -7.06
CA VAL A 215 15.56 -33.97 -8.44
C VAL A 215 15.62 -32.56 -9.01
N ALA A 216 16.24 -32.38 -10.17
CA ALA A 216 16.34 -31.09 -10.82
C ALA A 216 15.88 -31.12 -12.27
N VAL A 217 15.18 -30.06 -12.69
CA VAL A 217 14.71 -29.86 -14.06
C VAL A 217 15.11 -28.47 -14.55
N LEU A 218 15.73 -28.39 -15.73
CA LEU A 218 16.04 -27.13 -16.42
C LEU A 218 15.32 -27.06 -17.77
N SER A 219 14.40 -26.11 -17.90
CA SER A 219 13.58 -25.88 -19.11
C SER A 219 14.19 -24.78 -20.00
N PRO A 220 14.33 -24.97 -21.32
CA PRO A 220 14.95 -23.99 -22.21
C PRO A 220 13.98 -22.84 -22.53
N ASP A 221 14.54 -21.75 -23.05
CA ASP A 221 13.79 -20.55 -23.45
C ASP A 221 12.82 -20.81 -24.61
N ASP A 222 13.14 -21.78 -25.49
CA ASP A 222 12.36 -22.12 -26.68
C ASP A 222 11.23 -23.14 -26.43
N SER A 223 10.82 -23.30 -25.17
CA SER A 223 9.96 -24.39 -24.72
C SER A 223 8.50 -24.37 -25.25
N GLY A 224 8.06 -23.31 -25.94
CA GLY A 224 6.65 -23.20 -26.37
C GLY A 224 5.68 -23.31 -25.18
N ASP A 225 4.56 -24.02 -25.34
CA ASP A 225 3.56 -24.19 -24.27
C ASP A 225 3.88 -25.38 -23.33
N HIS A 226 4.51 -26.44 -23.87
CA HIS A 226 5.00 -27.58 -23.08
C HIS A 226 6.30 -27.21 -22.37
N LYS A 227 6.30 -27.20 -21.04
CA LYS A 227 7.47 -26.79 -20.26
C LYS A 227 8.15 -27.98 -19.60
N GLY A 228 9.46 -27.85 -19.33
CA GLY A 228 10.19 -28.84 -18.56
C GLY A 228 9.52 -29.07 -17.20
N THR A 229 9.11 -30.30 -16.93
CA THR A 229 8.20 -30.61 -15.82
C THR A 229 8.70 -31.81 -15.02
N VAL A 230 8.71 -31.68 -13.69
CA VAL A 230 9.14 -32.76 -12.80
C VAL A 230 8.09 -33.87 -12.76
N ILE A 231 6.83 -33.56 -12.42
CA ILE A 231 5.75 -34.53 -12.34
C ILE A 231 4.56 -34.06 -13.19
N ASN A 232 4.13 -34.91 -14.12
CA ASN A 232 2.78 -34.82 -14.67
C ASN A 232 1.84 -35.69 -13.83
N LEU A 233 0.90 -35.06 -13.13
CA LEU A 233 -0.17 -35.72 -12.38
C LEU A 233 -1.43 -35.75 -13.24
N GLU A 234 -1.79 -36.93 -13.72
CA GLU A 234 -2.96 -37.11 -14.58
C GLU A 234 -4.04 -37.92 -13.82
N THR A 235 -5.33 -37.69 -14.10
CA THR A 235 -6.44 -38.30 -13.37
C THR A 235 -6.86 -39.70 -13.86
N GLU A 236 -6.35 -40.23 -14.96
CA GLU A 236 -6.69 -41.56 -15.49
C GLU A 236 -6.35 -42.67 -14.47
N GLY A 237 -7.13 -43.74 -14.50
CA GLY A 237 -6.95 -44.91 -13.63
C GLY A 237 -7.72 -44.88 -12.31
N VAL A 238 -7.46 -45.90 -11.49
CA VAL A 238 -8.15 -46.21 -10.22
C VAL A 238 -7.09 -46.60 -9.18
N PRO A 239 -6.66 -45.67 -8.31
CA PRO A 239 -5.66 -45.97 -7.28
C PRO A 239 -5.99 -47.19 -6.42
N GLY A 240 -7.28 -47.43 -6.20
CA GLY A 240 -7.78 -48.71 -5.67
C GLY A 240 -7.48 -48.94 -4.19
N LYS A 241 -6.81 -48.01 -3.52
CA LYS A 241 -6.53 -48.03 -2.08
C LYS A 241 -6.86 -46.69 -1.45
N LYS A 242 -7.39 -46.72 -0.23
CA LYS A 242 -7.57 -45.56 0.65
C LYS A 242 -6.31 -45.31 1.47
N PHE A 243 -6.20 -44.13 2.06
CA PHE A 243 -5.08 -43.80 2.95
C PHE A 243 -4.99 -44.74 4.16
N SER A 244 -6.12 -45.20 4.70
CA SER A 244 -6.13 -46.18 5.80
C SER A 244 -5.49 -47.51 5.40
N GLU A 245 -5.76 -47.97 4.18
CA GLU A 245 -5.19 -49.22 3.65
C GLU A 245 -3.68 -49.08 3.41
N LEU A 246 -3.21 -47.92 2.95
CA LEU A 246 -1.76 -47.64 2.86
C LEU A 246 -1.07 -47.71 4.23
N LYS A 247 -1.77 -47.31 5.31
CA LYS A 247 -1.26 -47.42 6.69
C LYS A 247 -1.26 -48.88 7.15
N ASP A 248 -2.31 -49.64 6.88
CA ASP A 248 -2.39 -51.07 7.24
C ASP A 248 -1.35 -51.91 6.47
N ASP A 249 -1.02 -51.52 5.23
CA ASP A 249 0.08 -52.07 4.43
C ASP A 249 1.49 -51.63 4.88
N GLY A 250 1.59 -50.78 5.91
CA GLY A 250 2.86 -50.26 6.43
C GLY A 250 3.59 -49.27 5.52
N LYS A 251 2.92 -48.72 4.49
CA LYS A 251 3.50 -47.75 3.55
C LYS A 251 3.57 -46.34 4.14
N ILE A 252 2.62 -46.02 4.99
CA ILE A 252 2.58 -44.80 5.81
C ILE A 252 2.31 -45.18 7.28
N ASN A 253 2.62 -44.28 8.21
CA ASN A 253 2.33 -44.47 9.63
C ASN A 253 1.06 -43.71 10.06
N GLN A 254 0.62 -43.91 11.31
CA GLN A 254 -0.58 -43.26 11.85
C GLN A 254 -0.50 -41.73 11.77
N THR A 255 0.64 -41.14 12.11
CA THR A 255 0.85 -39.68 12.03
C THR A 255 0.63 -39.12 10.63
N VAL A 256 1.06 -39.85 9.59
CA VAL A 256 0.82 -39.45 8.20
C VAL A 256 -0.66 -39.60 7.85
N LEU A 257 -1.32 -40.70 8.25
CA LEU A 257 -2.76 -40.90 8.03
C LEU A 257 -3.59 -39.78 8.67
N ASP A 258 -3.32 -39.44 9.93
CA ASP A 258 -4.02 -38.38 10.65
C ASP A 258 -3.87 -37.03 9.93
N ARG A 259 -2.67 -36.75 9.41
CA ARG A 259 -2.39 -35.54 8.65
C ARG A 259 -3.14 -35.50 7.31
N LEU A 260 -3.16 -36.61 6.56
CA LEU A 260 -3.93 -36.72 5.32
C LEU A 260 -5.44 -36.52 5.58
N ASN A 261 -5.97 -37.14 6.64
CA ASN A 261 -7.35 -36.95 7.06
C ASN A 261 -7.64 -35.51 7.48
N ASN A 262 -6.67 -34.84 8.11
CA ASN A 262 -6.80 -33.43 8.44
C ASN A 262 -6.84 -32.56 7.18
N TYR A 263 -6.05 -32.85 6.14
CA TYR A 263 -6.11 -32.11 4.87
C TYR A 263 -7.46 -32.29 4.16
N THR A 264 -7.98 -33.51 4.09
CA THR A 264 -9.30 -33.76 3.50
C THR A 264 -10.43 -33.14 4.33
N LEU A 265 -10.30 -33.07 5.66
CA LEU A 265 -11.24 -32.38 6.53
C LEU A 265 -11.19 -30.85 6.38
N GLN A 266 -9.99 -30.26 6.37
CA GLN A 266 -9.78 -28.81 6.24
C GLN A 266 -10.38 -28.28 4.93
N THR A 267 -10.24 -29.04 3.84
CA THR A 267 -10.70 -28.67 2.50
C THR A 267 -12.11 -29.17 2.18
N ASN A 268 -12.58 -30.20 2.90
CA ASN A 268 -13.76 -31.01 2.58
C ASN A 268 -13.68 -31.75 1.23
N LEU A 269 -12.46 -31.97 0.72
CA LEU A 269 -12.19 -32.81 -0.45
C LEU A 269 -11.81 -34.22 0.02
N LYS A 270 -12.69 -35.19 -0.17
CA LYS A 270 -12.61 -36.52 0.47
C LYS A 270 -13.04 -37.68 -0.42
N ASN A 271 -13.14 -37.47 -1.74
CA ASN A 271 -13.57 -38.53 -2.64
C ASN A 271 -12.60 -39.71 -2.58
N ASP A 272 -13.14 -40.91 -2.42
CA ASP A 272 -12.37 -42.14 -2.22
C ASP A 272 -12.99 -43.36 -2.92
N THR A 273 -14.01 -43.15 -3.78
CA THR A 273 -14.75 -44.22 -4.46
C THR A 273 -13.83 -45.10 -5.30
N TYR A 274 -12.86 -44.49 -5.97
CA TYR A 274 -11.84 -45.18 -6.77
C TYR A 274 -10.48 -45.26 -6.06
N GLY A 275 -10.48 -45.15 -4.74
CA GLY A 275 -9.28 -45.01 -3.92
C GLY A 275 -8.80 -43.57 -3.84
N GLN A 276 -7.60 -43.40 -3.30
CA GLN A 276 -6.95 -42.12 -3.04
C GLN A 276 -5.49 -42.20 -3.45
N LEU A 277 -4.92 -41.08 -3.85
CA LEU A 277 -3.54 -40.99 -4.29
C LEU A 277 -2.77 -40.05 -3.37
N TYR A 278 -1.59 -40.48 -2.93
CA TYR A 278 -0.69 -39.68 -2.11
C TYR A 278 0.73 -39.68 -2.68
N HIS A 279 1.18 -38.50 -3.08
CA HIS A 279 2.59 -38.23 -3.40
C HIS A 279 3.21 -37.34 -2.33
N VAL A 280 4.44 -37.65 -1.91
CA VAL A 280 5.18 -36.81 -0.97
C VAL A 280 6.63 -36.57 -1.37
N ASN A 281 7.01 -35.29 -1.49
CA ASN A 281 8.41 -34.90 -1.57
C ASN A 281 8.99 -34.75 -0.16
N LYS A 282 9.91 -35.64 0.23
CA LYS A 282 10.71 -35.54 1.46
C LYS A 282 12.14 -35.05 1.19
N GLY A 283 12.53 -35.00 -0.09
CA GLY A 283 13.85 -34.60 -0.55
C GLY A 283 13.88 -33.16 -1.06
N ILE A 284 14.65 -32.93 -2.11
CA ILE A 284 14.84 -31.62 -2.72
C ILE A 284 14.40 -31.66 -4.17
N VAL A 285 13.61 -30.68 -4.58
CA VAL A 285 13.26 -30.44 -5.98
C VAL A 285 13.75 -29.05 -6.40
N GLU A 286 14.50 -28.97 -7.48
CA GLU A 286 15.09 -27.72 -7.99
C GLU A 286 14.70 -27.51 -9.47
N ILE A 287 13.90 -26.49 -9.75
CA ILE A 287 13.47 -26.14 -11.10
C ILE A 287 14.11 -24.82 -11.54
N GLY A 288 14.45 -24.69 -12.82
CA GLY A 288 15.06 -23.47 -13.39
C GLY A 288 14.87 -23.36 -14.90
N GLY A 289 15.21 -22.21 -15.47
CA GLY A 289 14.93 -21.88 -16.87
C GLY A 289 13.50 -21.40 -17.09
N ASN A 290 13.01 -21.41 -18.33
CA ASN A 290 11.73 -20.78 -18.66
C ASN A 290 10.52 -21.72 -18.48
N GLY A 291 9.57 -21.31 -17.65
CA GLY A 291 8.27 -21.98 -17.47
C GLY A 291 8.32 -23.34 -16.77
N ALA A 292 9.46 -23.72 -16.19
CA ALA A 292 9.65 -25.03 -15.57
C ALA A 292 8.62 -25.29 -14.46
N ARG A 293 8.18 -26.54 -14.33
CA ARG A 293 7.08 -26.93 -13.43
C ARG A 293 7.49 -28.01 -12.45
N TYR A 294 7.05 -27.92 -11.18
CA TYR A 294 7.12 -29.06 -10.27
C TYR A 294 5.97 -30.03 -10.56
N ILE A 295 4.71 -29.59 -10.38
CA ILE A 295 3.52 -30.37 -10.75
C ILE A 295 2.84 -29.72 -11.95
N HIS A 296 2.54 -30.52 -12.97
CA HIS A 296 1.55 -30.22 -14.00
C HIS A 296 0.38 -31.19 -13.83
N THR A 297 -0.84 -30.69 -13.59
CA THR A 297 -2.02 -31.53 -13.43
C THR A 297 -2.91 -31.48 -14.67
N THR A 298 -3.17 -32.64 -15.25
CA THR A 298 -4.01 -32.88 -16.45
C THR A 298 -5.08 -33.93 -16.14
N TYR A 299 -6.13 -33.99 -16.94
CA TYR A 299 -7.36 -34.75 -16.70
C TYR A 299 -7.69 -35.65 -17.90
N ASN A 300 -7.95 -36.92 -17.66
CA ASN A 300 -8.43 -37.90 -18.63
C ASN A 300 -9.28 -38.99 -17.94
N GLY A 301 -10.45 -38.62 -17.42
CA GLY A 301 -11.29 -39.55 -16.66
C GLY A 301 -10.72 -39.90 -15.28
N GLY A 302 -11.00 -41.11 -14.77
CA GLY A 302 -10.48 -41.60 -13.47
C GLY A 302 -10.79 -40.71 -12.25
N GLY A 303 -11.96 -40.06 -12.26
CA GLY A 303 -12.41 -39.15 -11.20
C GLY A 303 -12.82 -39.82 -9.88
N ASN A 304 -13.77 -39.25 -9.14
CA ASN A 304 -14.23 -39.72 -7.81
C ASN A 304 -13.11 -40.17 -6.86
N ARG A 305 -12.02 -39.41 -6.83
CA ARG A 305 -10.84 -39.65 -6.00
C ARG A 305 -10.20 -38.34 -5.57
N VAL A 306 -9.54 -38.34 -4.42
CA VAL A 306 -8.67 -37.24 -3.97
C VAL A 306 -7.21 -37.59 -4.19
N ASN A 307 -6.49 -36.65 -4.79
CA ASN A 307 -5.05 -36.70 -5.01
C ASN A 307 -4.38 -35.69 -4.08
N VAL A 308 -3.56 -36.17 -3.14
CA VAL A 308 -2.79 -35.32 -2.22
C VAL A 308 -1.34 -35.30 -2.67
N VAL A 309 -0.83 -34.10 -2.97
CA VAL A 309 0.59 -33.87 -3.27
C VAL A 309 1.18 -33.00 -2.16
N GLU A 310 2.03 -33.60 -1.35
CA GLU A 310 2.62 -32.96 -0.17
C GLU A 310 4.10 -32.66 -0.37
N ASN A 311 4.52 -31.44 -0.07
CA ASN A 311 5.90 -31.09 0.16
C ASN A 311 6.23 -31.12 1.66
N ARG A 312 7.18 -31.99 2.04
CA ARG A 312 7.80 -32.09 3.38
C ARG A 312 9.30 -31.81 3.37
N GLY A 313 9.89 -31.72 2.18
CA GLY A 313 11.27 -31.33 2.00
C GLY A 313 11.35 -29.91 1.46
N LYS A 314 12.10 -29.74 0.38
CA LYS A 314 12.37 -28.42 -0.20
C LYS A 314 12.03 -28.40 -1.68
N ILE A 315 11.35 -27.35 -2.13
CA ILE A 315 11.16 -27.03 -3.54
C ILE A 315 11.79 -25.66 -3.80
N VAL A 316 12.60 -25.53 -4.83
CA VAL A 316 13.23 -24.27 -5.20
C VAL A 316 13.02 -23.97 -6.67
N SER A 317 12.44 -22.81 -6.97
CA SER A 317 12.55 -22.20 -8.30
C SER A 317 13.79 -21.31 -8.31
N MET A 318 14.85 -21.78 -8.97
CA MET A 318 16.16 -21.12 -8.96
C MET A 318 16.24 -20.02 -10.01
N ASN A 319 16.94 -18.92 -9.72
CA ASN A 319 17.34 -17.98 -10.78
C ASN A 319 18.57 -18.52 -11.53
N TYR A 320 18.33 -19.34 -12.56
CA TYR A 320 19.34 -20.00 -13.37
C TYR A 320 19.47 -19.26 -14.71
N LYS A 321 20.72 -18.94 -15.09
CA LYS A 321 21.04 -18.25 -16.33
C LYS A 321 22.21 -18.93 -17.04
N ASP A 322 21.94 -19.45 -18.24
CA ASP A 322 22.92 -20.08 -19.13
C ASP A 322 22.55 -19.78 -20.60
N THR A 323 23.39 -20.15 -21.56
CA THR A 323 23.05 -19.99 -22.98
C THR A 323 21.78 -20.79 -23.32
N GLY A 324 20.70 -20.11 -23.69
CA GLY A 324 19.38 -20.72 -23.99
C GLY A 324 18.52 -21.03 -22.75
N TYR A 325 18.92 -20.53 -21.58
CA TYR A 325 18.16 -20.66 -20.33
C TYR A 325 18.16 -19.34 -19.57
N SER A 326 16.98 -18.76 -19.40
CA SER A 326 16.73 -17.62 -18.53
C SER A 326 15.54 -17.93 -17.65
N THR A 327 15.76 -18.01 -16.33
CA THR A 327 14.63 -18.28 -15.42
C THR A 327 13.58 -17.17 -15.49
N SER A 328 12.37 -17.57 -15.86
CA SER A 328 11.14 -16.76 -15.77
C SER A 328 9.94 -17.71 -15.78
N ASP A 329 8.79 -17.25 -15.30
CA ASP A 329 7.49 -17.93 -15.49
C ASP A 329 7.37 -19.34 -14.88
N ASN A 330 8.27 -19.73 -13.97
CA ASN A 330 8.26 -21.06 -13.35
C ASN A 330 7.05 -21.25 -12.43
N ILE A 331 6.48 -22.46 -12.43
CA ILE A 331 5.28 -22.78 -11.65
C ILE A 331 5.53 -23.94 -10.69
N VAL A 332 5.17 -23.83 -9.41
CA VAL A 332 5.29 -24.97 -8.50
C VAL A 332 4.10 -25.92 -8.67
N TYR A 333 2.87 -25.44 -8.52
CA TYR A 333 1.65 -26.22 -8.70
C TYR A 333 0.83 -25.66 -9.86
N PHE A 334 0.93 -26.29 -11.03
CA PHE A 334 0.17 -25.93 -12.22
C PHE A 334 -1.06 -26.84 -12.37
N HIS A 335 -2.21 -26.37 -11.89
CA HIS A 335 -3.48 -27.07 -12.00
C HIS A 335 -4.18 -26.66 -13.31
N SER A 336 -4.15 -27.55 -14.31
CA SER A 336 -4.61 -27.25 -15.67
C SER A 336 -5.41 -28.42 -16.27
N PRO A 337 -6.61 -28.74 -15.74
CA PRO A 337 -7.49 -29.71 -16.38
C PRO A 337 -7.65 -29.41 -17.88
N ASP A 338 -7.52 -30.45 -18.69
CA ASP A 338 -7.58 -30.42 -20.15
C ASP A 338 -8.68 -31.31 -20.72
N ALA A 339 -9.22 -32.23 -19.91
CA ALA A 339 -10.46 -32.94 -20.19
C ALA A 339 -11.37 -33.05 -18.95
N THR A 340 -12.40 -33.89 -19.02
CA THR A 340 -13.37 -34.10 -17.96
C THR A 340 -12.94 -35.24 -17.03
N ALA A 341 -13.02 -35.03 -15.72
CA ALA A 341 -12.85 -36.08 -14.71
C ALA A 341 -13.81 -35.85 -13.53
N SER A 342 -15.04 -36.36 -13.65
CA SER A 342 -16.09 -36.13 -12.66
C SER A 342 -15.65 -36.53 -11.24
N GLY A 343 -15.70 -35.60 -10.30
CA GLY A 343 -15.33 -35.85 -8.90
C GLY A 343 -13.82 -36.05 -8.68
N ALA A 344 -12.97 -35.67 -9.63
CA ALA A 344 -11.53 -35.56 -9.37
C ALA A 344 -11.26 -34.39 -8.42
N GLN A 345 -10.51 -34.66 -7.35
CA GLN A 345 -10.15 -33.67 -6.35
C GLN A 345 -8.63 -33.64 -6.15
N HIS A 346 -8.08 -32.44 -5.95
CA HIS A 346 -6.65 -32.23 -5.78
C HIS A 346 -6.38 -31.37 -4.55
N ILE A 347 -5.45 -31.81 -3.71
CA ILE A 347 -4.94 -31.05 -2.57
C ILE A 347 -3.42 -30.93 -2.71
N TYR A 348 -2.95 -29.74 -3.01
CA TYR A 348 -1.53 -29.40 -2.97
C TYR A 348 -1.18 -28.85 -1.60
N VAL A 349 -0.11 -29.34 -0.99
CA VAL A 349 0.23 -29.00 0.39
C VAL A 349 1.71 -28.67 0.51
N ASN A 350 2.03 -27.53 1.12
CA ASN A 350 3.33 -27.32 1.74
C ASN A 350 3.19 -27.56 3.25
N SER A 351 3.69 -28.68 3.74
CA SER A 351 3.50 -29.10 5.13
C SER A 351 4.30 -28.22 6.10
N VAL A 352 4.09 -28.40 7.42
CA VAL A 352 4.85 -27.68 8.46
C VAL A 352 6.37 -27.83 8.34
N ASP A 353 6.84 -28.97 7.83
CA ASP A 353 8.27 -29.25 7.59
C ASP A 353 8.74 -28.74 6.21
N GLY A 354 7.79 -28.39 5.34
CA GLY A 354 8.02 -28.05 3.95
C GLY A 354 8.53 -26.62 3.76
N LYS A 355 9.48 -26.47 2.83
CA LYS A 355 9.99 -25.18 2.39
C LYS A 355 9.85 -25.00 0.88
N ILE A 356 9.37 -23.83 0.45
CA ILE A 356 9.35 -23.42 -0.96
C ILE A 356 10.01 -22.06 -1.12
N ASP A 357 11.07 -21.97 -1.92
CA ASP A 357 11.74 -20.70 -2.21
C ASP A 357 11.72 -20.42 -3.72
N MET A 358 11.30 -19.22 -4.13
CA MET A 358 11.19 -18.84 -5.55
C MET A 358 12.04 -17.62 -5.88
N TYR A 359 13.15 -17.81 -6.57
CA TYR A 359 14.13 -16.78 -6.94
C TYR A 359 13.95 -16.22 -8.35
N GLY A 360 13.26 -16.95 -9.23
CA GLY A 360 12.93 -16.53 -10.58
C GLY A 360 11.87 -15.44 -10.64
N GLU A 361 11.98 -14.51 -11.58
CA GLU A 361 10.92 -13.52 -11.86
C GLU A 361 9.68 -14.18 -12.47
N LYS A 362 8.52 -13.53 -12.33
CA LYS A 362 7.22 -13.97 -12.90
C LYS A 362 6.80 -15.38 -12.49
N GLY A 363 7.36 -15.91 -11.42
CA GLY A 363 7.06 -17.26 -10.96
C GLY A 363 5.68 -17.32 -10.30
N VAL A 364 4.96 -18.42 -10.48
CA VAL A 364 3.68 -18.65 -9.79
C VAL A 364 3.80 -19.85 -8.86
N LEU A 365 3.52 -19.68 -7.57
CA LEU A 365 3.50 -20.80 -6.65
C LEU A 365 2.35 -21.76 -6.99
N THR A 366 1.11 -21.26 -7.04
CA THR A 366 -0.06 -22.07 -7.37
C THR A 366 -0.92 -21.37 -8.42
N LEU A 367 -1.22 -22.06 -9.50
CA LEU A 367 -2.07 -21.56 -10.59
C LEU A 367 -3.25 -22.48 -10.83
N TYR A 368 -4.47 -21.95 -10.67
CA TYR A 368 -5.73 -22.58 -11.06
C TYR A 368 -6.14 -22.05 -12.43
N THR A 369 -6.06 -22.91 -13.45
CA THR A 369 -6.34 -22.58 -14.85
C THR A 369 -6.88 -23.82 -15.57
N ALA A 370 -6.97 -23.77 -16.90
CA ALA A 370 -7.24 -24.93 -17.76
C ALA A 370 -6.54 -24.75 -19.12
N SER A 371 -6.48 -25.83 -19.91
CA SER A 371 -6.03 -25.74 -21.30
C SER A 371 -6.96 -24.83 -22.12
N SER A 372 -8.25 -25.12 -22.07
CA SER A 372 -9.33 -24.30 -22.63
C SER A 372 -10.25 -23.84 -21.51
N ASN A 373 -11.48 -24.36 -21.37
CA ASN A 373 -12.51 -23.92 -20.41
C ASN A 373 -12.83 -24.96 -19.30
N GLN A 374 -11.92 -25.89 -19.04
CA GLN A 374 -12.16 -27.07 -18.20
C GLN A 374 -11.92 -26.89 -16.70
N LEU A 375 -11.64 -25.68 -16.19
CA LEU A 375 -11.37 -25.47 -14.75
C LEU A 375 -12.54 -25.95 -13.87
N GLY A 376 -13.76 -25.93 -14.39
CA GLY A 376 -14.95 -26.44 -13.70
C GLY A 376 -15.06 -27.97 -13.59
N ASN A 377 -14.12 -28.74 -14.16
CA ASN A 377 -14.20 -30.20 -14.21
C ASN A 377 -13.67 -30.92 -12.97
N GLY A 378 -13.06 -30.21 -12.02
CA GLY A 378 -12.64 -30.81 -10.77
C GLY A 378 -12.41 -29.80 -9.67
N ASP A 379 -12.20 -30.32 -8.47
CA ASP A 379 -12.02 -29.51 -7.28
C ASP A 379 -10.56 -29.41 -6.91
N VAL A 380 -10.12 -28.22 -6.52
CA VAL A 380 -8.72 -27.97 -6.17
C VAL A 380 -8.60 -27.17 -4.88
N SER A 381 -7.63 -27.56 -4.05
CA SER A 381 -7.23 -26.79 -2.88
C SER A 381 -5.72 -26.72 -2.73
N PHE A 382 -5.24 -25.58 -2.24
CA PHE A 382 -3.87 -25.39 -1.80
C PHE A 382 -3.83 -25.10 -0.30
N ILE A 383 -2.94 -25.79 0.43
CA ILE A 383 -2.71 -25.59 1.85
C ILE A 383 -1.24 -25.20 2.08
N ASN A 384 -1.01 -24.12 2.84
CA ASN A 384 0.33 -23.80 3.34
C ASN A 384 0.38 -23.83 4.86
N ASP A 385 1.10 -24.81 5.40
CA ASP A 385 1.50 -24.91 6.81
C ASP A 385 2.99 -24.58 7.02
N GLY A 386 3.79 -24.55 5.95
CA GLY A 386 5.24 -24.41 5.96
C GLY A 386 5.78 -23.04 5.54
N ASP A 387 7.09 -22.98 5.32
CA ASP A 387 7.79 -21.76 4.90
C ASP A 387 7.72 -21.58 3.39
N ILE A 388 7.25 -20.41 2.94
CA ILE A 388 7.26 -20.02 1.53
C ILE A 388 7.81 -18.60 1.37
N ASN A 389 8.75 -18.43 0.45
CA ASN A 389 9.38 -17.14 0.16
C ASN A 389 9.41 -16.86 -1.35
N LEU A 390 8.82 -15.74 -1.76
CA LEU A 390 8.81 -15.25 -3.14
C LEU A 390 9.82 -14.11 -3.29
N TYR A 391 10.99 -14.41 -3.86
CA TYR A 391 12.08 -13.46 -4.01
C TYR A 391 12.08 -12.75 -5.37
N GLY A 392 11.65 -13.39 -6.45
CA GLY A 392 11.62 -12.77 -7.78
C GLY A 392 10.51 -11.74 -7.92
N ARG A 393 10.77 -10.67 -8.70
CA ARG A 393 9.76 -9.67 -9.07
C ARG A 393 8.63 -10.26 -9.89
N GLU A 394 7.48 -9.61 -9.87
CA GLU A 394 6.26 -10.00 -10.59
C GLU A 394 5.80 -11.43 -10.27
N SER A 395 6.21 -11.97 -9.11
CA SER A 395 5.81 -13.31 -8.70
C SER A 395 4.37 -13.31 -8.18
N THR A 396 3.68 -14.44 -8.32
CA THR A 396 2.33 -14.61 -7.79
C THR A 396 2.25 -15.81 -6.85
N ALA A 397 1.69 -15.65 -5.64
CA ALA A 397 1.53 -16.78 -4.73
C ALA A 397 0.38 -17.70 -5.17
N ILE A 398 -0.81 -17.14 -5.38
CA ILE A 398 -1.99 -17.89 -5.83
C ILE A 398 -2.65 -17.12 -6.96
N ALA A 399 -2.82 -17.77 -8.11
CA ALA A 399 -3.50 -17.21 -9.26
C ALA A 399 -4.74 -18.05 -9.61
N ILE A 400 -5.86 -17.37 -9.81
CA ILE A 400 -7.11 -17.97 -10.30
C ILE A 400 -7.45 -17.27 -11.62
N ASN A 401 -7.26 -18.00 -12.71
CA ASN A 401 -7.31 -17.45 -14.06
C ASN A 401 -8.73 -17.02 -14.48
N ALA A 402 -8.84 -16.29 -15.57
CA ALA A 402 -10.08 -15.69 -16.04
C ALA A 402 -11.16 -16.74 -16.39
N ASP A 403 -12.42 -16.30 -16.46
CA ASP A 403 -13.59 -17.17 -16.66
C ASP A 403 -13.54 -17.96 -17.98
N GLU A 404 -12.78 -17.49 -18.97
CA GLU A 404 -12.51 -18.19 -20.22
C GLU A 404 -11.82 -19.54 -19.99
N LYS A 405 -11.15 -19.69 -18.83
CA LYS A 405 -10.56 -20.95 -18.38
C LYS A 405 -11.54 -21.90 -17.71
N GLY A 406 -12.81 -21.50 -17.60
CA GLY A 406 -13.84 -22.18 -16.82
C GLY A 406 -13.95 -21.58 -15.43
N LYS A 407 -15.09 -21.80 -14.78
CA LYS A 407 -15.35 -21.27 -13.45
C LYS A 407 -14.82 -22.20 -12.37
N LEU A 408 -14.12 -21.64 -11.39
CA LEU A 408 -13.65 -22.37 -10.21
C LEU A 408 -14.85 -22.96 -9.45
N THR A 409 -14.80 -24.27 -9.16
CA THR A 409 -15.91 -24.99 -8.53
C THR A 409 -16.11 -24.59 -7.07
N ALA A 410 -17.35 -24.70 -6.57
CA ALA A 410 -17.69 -24.34 -5.19
C ALA A 410 -16.86 -25.07 -4.10
N PRO A 411 -16.50 -26.36 -4.24
CA PRO A 411 -15.67 -27.05 -3.26
C PRO A 411 -14.20 -26.60 -3.25
N SER A 412 -13.73 -25.93 -4.31
CA SER A 412 -12.34 -25.47 -4.41
C SER A 412 -12.02 -24.38 -3.38
N SER A 413 -10.76 -24.31 -2.94
CA SER A 413 -10.35 -23.32 -1.93
C SER A 413 -8.84 -23.02 -1.94
N PHE A 414 -8.41 -22.11 -1.07
CA PHE A 414 -7.02 -21.85 -0.74
C PHE A 414 -6.91 -21.53 0.76
N ILE A 415 -5.96 -22.17 1.45
CA ILE A 415 -5.86 -22.13 2.91
C ILE A 415 -4.41 -21.87 3.31
N LEU A 416 -4.10 -20.62 3.64
CA LEU A 416 -2.79 -20.23 4.18
C LEU A 416 -2.85 -20.22 5.71
N ASN A 417 -2.40 -21.31 6.33
CA ASN A 417 -2.26 -21.41 7.79
C ASN A 417 -0.99 -20.72 8.28
N LYS A 418 0.07 -20.73 7.47
CA LYS A 418 1.30 -19.95 7.66
C LYS A 418 1.45 -18.90 6.56
N ALA A 419 1.98 -17.74 6.92
CA ALA A 419 2.15 -16.63 6.00
C ALA A 419 3.18 -16.92 4.91
N ILE A 420 2.92 -16.41 3.71
CA ILE A 420 3.89 -16.39 2.60
C ILE A 420 4.62 -15.05 2.64
N ASN A 421 5.95 -15.08 2.59
CA ASN A 421 6.77 -13.88 2.53
C ASN A 421 7.00 -13.46 1.06
N ILE A 422 6.77 -12.18 0.77
CA ILE A 422 6.93 -11.60 -0.57
C ILE A 422 7.98 -10.50 -0.53
N TYR A 423 9.00 -10.63 -1.37
CA TYR A 423 10.17 -9.76 -1.41
C TYR A 423 10.40 -9.09 -2.76
N GLY A 424 9.89 -9.68 -3.85
CA GLY A 424 10.06 -9.14 -5.19
C GLY A 424 9.04 -8.07 -5.52
N ASP A 425 9.48 -7.03 -6.23
CA ASP A 425 8.65 -5.92 -6.67
C ASP A 425 7.49 -6.37 -7.56
N ASN A 426 6.39 -5.62 -7.57
CA ASN A 426 5.20 -5.85 -8.39
C ASN A 426 4.59 -7.25 -8.23
N SER A 427 4.92 -7.96 -7.16
CA SER A 427 4.40 -9.30 -6.89
C SER A 427 2.98 -9.26 -6.33
N VAL A 428 2.23 -10.35 -6.51
CA VAL A 428 0.85 -10.49 -6.05
C VAL A 428 0.70 -11.66 -5.10
N GLY A 429 0.05 -11.47 -3.96
CA GLY A 429 -0.35 -12.57 -3.08
C GLY A 429 -1.42 -13.43 -3.73
N LEU A 430 -2.64 -12.90 -3.81
CA LEU A 430 -3.80 -13.54 -4.44
C LEU A 430 -4.24 -12.75 -5.67
N TYR A 431 -4.13 -13.36 -6.85
CA TYR A 431 -4.52 -12.79 -8.14
C TYR A 431 -5.80 -13.46 -8.65
N ILE A 432 -6.86 -12.68 -8.90
CA ILE A 432 -8.18 -13.20 -9.29
C ILE A 432 -8.70 -12.49 -10.53
N LYS A 433 -8.95 -13.27 -11.59
CA LYS A 433 -9.77 -12.89 -12.73
C LYS A 433 -11.01 -13.79 -12.94
N ASN A 434 -11.21 -14.80 -12.10
CA ASN A 434 -12.36 -15.71 -12.16
C ASN A 434 -13.58 -15.15 -11.40
N SER A 435 -14.78 -15.68 -11.69
CA SER A 435 -16.04 -15.41 -10.98
C SER A 435 -16.74 -16.66 -10.44
N GLY A 436 -16.07 -17.82 -10.46
CA GLY A 436 -16.59 -19.10 -10.00
C GLY A 436 -16.92 -19.14 -8.49
N ASP A 437 -17.80 -20.06 -8.13
CA ASP A 437 -18.32 -20.17 -6.75
C ASP A 437 -17.26 -20.60 -5.73
N GLY A 438 -16.11 -21.15 -6.16
CA GLY A 438 -14.98 -21.41 -5.27
C GLY A 438 -14.46 -20.15 -4.56
N LEU A 439 -14.66 -18.96 -5.14
CA LEU A 439 -14.32 -17.69 -4.48
C LEU A 439 -15.21 -17.38 -3.27
N LYS A 440 -16.39 -18.00 -3.17
CA LYS A 440 -17.34 -17.83 -2.06
C LYS A 440 -17.17 -18.90 -0.99
N ASN A 441 -16.21 -19.82 -1.15
CA ASN A 441 -15.95 -20.87 -0.19
C ASN A 441 -15.49 -20.27 1.15
N ASN A 442 -16.19 -20.58 2.24
CA ASN A 442 -15.92 -20.02 3.58
C ASN A 442 -14.59 -20.50 4.20
N ARG A 443 -13.86 -21.37 3.50
CA ARG A 443 -12.53 -21.88 3.84
C ARG A 443 -11.40 -21.04 3.29
N ASN A 444 -11.69 -20.17 2.33
CA ASN A 444 -10.70 -19.29 1.73
C ASN A 444 -10.02 -18.43 2.79
N GLN A 445 -8.71 -18.59 2.94
CA GLN A 445 -7.91 -17.89 3.92
C GLN A 445 -6.54 -17.55 3.35
N ILE A 446 -6.12 -16.30 3.51
CA ILE A 446 -4.80 -15.83 3.10
C ILE A 446 -4.01 -15.24 4.26
N LYS A 447 -2.69 -15.44 4.21
CA LYS A 447 -1.72 -14.84 5.11
C LYS A 447 -0.50 -14.39 4.31
N PHE A 448 -0.20 -13.09 4.34
CA PHE A 448 0.92 -12.52 3.58
C PHE A 448 1.74 -11.56 4.44
N VAL A 449 3.06 -11.56 4.22
CA VAL A 449 3.98 -10.58 4.78
C VAL A 449 4.86 -10.06 3.65
N PHE A 450 4.98 -8.75 3.51
CA PHE A 450 5.85 -8.16 2.50
C PHE A 450 6.72 -7.04 3.07
N GLY A 451 7.91 -6.89 2.51
CA GLY A 451 8.88 -5.86 2.93
C GLY A 451 9.45 -6.08 4.34
N ASN A 452 9.46 -7.32 4.86
CA ASN A 452 10.04 -7.61 6.19
C ASN A 452 11.58 -7.65 6.18
N LYS A 453 12.18 -7.62 5.00
CA LYS A 453 13.62 -7.54 4.75
C LYS A 453 13.88 -6.65 3.54
N SER A 454 15.02 -5.97 3.53
CA SER A 454 15.49 -5.20 2.38
C SER A 454 15.90 -6.13 1.23
N ILE A 455 15.63 -5.74 -0.02
CA ILE A 455 16.06 -6.49 -1.20
C ILE A 455 17.60 -6.63 -1.26
N LYS A 456 18.36 -5.63 -0.79
CA LYS A 456 19.84 -5.69 -0.71
C LYS A 456 20.38 -6.84 0.12
N GLU A 457 19.62 -7.30 1.12
CA GLU A 457 19.99 -8.41 2.00
C GLU A 457 19.62 -9.79 1.43
N LEU A 458 19.04 -9.84 0.24
CA LEU A 458 18.72 -11.10 -0.42
C LEU A 458 19.98 -11.72 -1.04
N GLU A 459 20.25 -12.95 -0.63
CA GLU A 459 21.35 -13.74 -1.15
C GLU A 459 20.89 -14.67 -2.27
N LYS A 460 21.83 -15.06 -3.12
CA LYS A 460 21.53 -16.09 -4.13
C LYS A 460 21.33 -17.44 -3.47
N TYR A 461 20.46 -18.24 -4.06
CA TYR A 461 20.36 -19.65 -3.72
C TYR A 461 21.64 -20.40 -4.12
N ILE A 462 22.03 -21.41 -3.34
CA ILE A 462 23.09 -22.35 -3.73
C ILE A 462 22.46 -23.74 -3.90
N PRO A 463 22.43 -24.28 -5.13
CA PRO A 463 21.81 -25.56 -5.39
C PRO A 463 22.42 -26.70 -4.58
N GLU A 464 21.54 -27.54 -4.04
CA GLU A 464 21.91 -28.71 -3.25
C GLU A 464 22.15 -29.94 -4.13
N ASN A 465 21.50 -30.02 -5.30
CA ASN A 465 21.88 -30.96 -6.36
C ASN A 465 23.18 -30.51 -7.02
N ARG A 466 24.22 -31.35 -6.92
CA ARG A 466 25.57 -31.02 -7.38
C ARG A 466 25.76 -31.21 -8.88
N LEU A 467 24.74 -31.70 -9.58
CA LEU A 467 24.73 -31.80 -11.03
C LEU A 467 24.39 -30.45 -11.69
N ILE A 468 23.82 -29.50 -10.94
CA ILE A 468 23.57 -28.14 -11.42
C ILE A 468 24.87 -27.34 -11.40
N ASP A 469 25.18 -26.68 -12.51
CA ASP A 469 26.30 -25.74 -12.58
C ASP A 469 26.00 -24.49 -11.73
N ARG A 470 26.65 -24.41 -10.56
CA ARG A 470 26.47 -23.32 -9.60
C ARG A 470 27.01 -21.98 -10.10
N SER A 471 27.87 -21.97 -11.13
CA SER A 471 28.35 -20.72 -11.74
C SER A 471 27.25 -20.00 -12.51
N LYS A 472 26.16 -20.69 -12.84
CA LYS A 472 24.99 -20.20 -13.59
C LYS A 472 23.85 -19.71 -12.70
N ILE A 473 24.06 -19.65 -11.39
CA ILE A 473 23.04 -19.22 -10.44
C ILE A 473 23.26 -17.77 -10.07
N GLU A 474 22.24 -16.98 -10.33
CA GLU A 474 22.18 -15.55 -10.06
C GLU A 474 21.45 -15.26 -8.74
N LYS A 475 21.62 -14.03 -8.22
CA LYS A 475 20.73 -13.51 -7.17
C LYS A 475 19.30 -13.41 -7.70
N ALA A 476 18.30 -13.45 -6.83
CA ALA A 476 16.91 -13.23 -7.27
C ALA A 476 16.78 -11.90 -8.03
N ASN A 477 16.04 -11.89 -9.13
CA ASN A 477 15.71 -10.65 -9.82
C ASN A 477 14.53 -9.98 -9.10
N SER A 478 14.80 -9.38 -7.94
CA SER A 478 13.75 -8.88 -7.03
C SER A 478 13.31 -7.45 -7.33
N ASN A 479 14.23 -6.59 -7.79
CA ASN A 479 13.98 -5.16 -7.97
C ASN A 479 13.46 -4.88 -9.39
N LYS A 480 12.47 -3.99 -9.53
CA LYS A 480 12.04 -3.48 -10.83
C LYS A 480 13.08 -2.52 -11.41
N ASP A 481 12.99 -2.29 -12.72
CA ASP A 481 13.87 -1.33 -13.39
C ASP A 481 13.63 0.07 -12.81
N ALA A 482 14.71 0.78 -12.46
CA ALA A 482 14.68 2.05 -11.71
C ALA A 482 14.02 1.99 -10.31
N GLY A 483 13.76 0.79 -9.76
CA GLY A 483 13.30 0.60 -8.38
C GLY A 483 14.41 0.79 -7.35
N ASN A 484 14.04 1.02 -6.08
CA ASN A 484 14.95 1.15 -4.97
C ASN A 484 15.15 -0.21 -4.27
N ALA A 485 16.35 -0.78 -4.42
CA ALA A 485 16.74 -2.05 -3.80
C ALA A 485 16.72 -2.07 -2.26
N ASP A 486 16.49 -0.95 -1.58
CA ASP A 486 16.19 -0.97 -0.14
C ASP A 486 14.80 -1.55 0.17
N PHE A 487 13.85 -1.39 -0.75
CA PHE A 487 12.43 -1.66 -0.57
C PHE A 487 11.94 -2.80 -1.44
N THR A 488 10.81 -3.39 -1.03
CA THR A 488 9.93 -4.20 -1.87
C THR A 488 8.80 -3.30 -2.34
N GLU A 489 8.75 -3.01 -3.64
CA GLU A 489 7.88 -1.99 -4.23
C GLU A 489 6.66 -2.59 -4.95
N GLY A 490 5.50 -1.94 -4.85
CA GLY A 490 4.35 -2.24 -5.71
C GLY A 490 3.70 -3.61 -5.47
N VAL A 491 3.91 -4.24 -4.31
CA VAL A 491 3.29 -5.53 -4.00
C VAL A 491 1.80 -5.36 -3.73
N VAL A 492 0.99 -6.30 -4.22
CA VAL A 492 -0.46 -6.34 -3.94
C VAL A 492 -0.80 -7.62 -3.21
N GLY A 493 -1.33 -7.53 -1.98
CA GLY A 493 -1.73 -8.70 -1.20
C GLY A 493 -2.91 -9.45 -1.84
N VAL A 494 -3.98 -8.75 -2.20
CA VAL A 494 -5.14 -9.29 -2.93
C VAL A 494 -5.48 -8.37 -4.10
N TYR A 495 -5.47 -8.93 -5.30
CA TYR A 495 -5.88 -8.25 -6.54
C TYR A 495 -7.09 -8.97 -7.14
N LEU A 496 -8.20 -8.24 -7.30
CA LEU A 496 -9.42 -8.76 -7.92
C LEU A 496 -9.86 -7.87 -9.08
N ASP A 497 -9.94 -8.48 -10.26
CA ASP A 497 -10.27 -7.80 -11.52
C ASP A 497 -11.27 -8.61 -12.34
N ASN A 498 -12.48 -8.78 -11.80
CA ASN A 498 -13.63 -9.33 -12.51
C ASN A 498 -14.92 -8.74 -11.94
N ALA A 499 -15.69 -8.04 -12.78
CA ALA A 499 -16.90 -7.33 -12.36
C ALA A 499 -18.00 -8.23 -11.78
N ASN A 500 -18.02 -9.52 -12.14
CA ASN A 500 -19.02 -10.49 -11.69
C ASN A 500 -18.56 -11.29 -10.46
N ALA A 501 -17.31 -11.12 -10.03
CA ALA A 501 -16.75 -11.90 -8.94
C ALA A 501 -17.17 -11.35 -7.57
N ILE A 502 -17.44 -12.29 -6.65
CA ILE A 502 -17.61 -12.05 -5.23
C ILE A 502 -16.61 -12.94 -4.51
N LEU A 503 -15.60 -12.34 -3.88
CA LEU A 503 -14.63 -13.05 -3.05
C LEU A 503 -15.08 -13.01 -1.60
N ASN A 504 -15.30 -14.17 -0.99
CA ASN A 504 -15.41 -14.34 0.46
C ASN A 504 -14.10 -14.92 0.98
N VAL A 505 -13.42 -14.21 1.90
CA VAL A 505 -12.08 -14.59 2.35
C VAL A 505 -11.81 -14.17 3.80
N LYS A 506 -11.01 -14.98 4.49
CA LYS A 506 -10.37 -14.61 5.76
C LYS A 506 -8.96 -14.08 5.50
N VAL A 507 -8.63 -12.95 6.10
CA VAL A 507 -7.31 -12.28 6.03
C VAL A 507 -6.73 -12.12 7.45
N PRO A 508 -6.51 -13.21 8.21
CA PRO A 508 -6.06 -13.12 9.60
C PRO A 508 -4.66 -12.50 9.78
N GLN A 509 -3.86 -12.39 8.72
CA GLN A 509 -2.57 -11.73 8.73
C GLN A 509 -2.23 -11.17 7.33
N LEU A 510 -2.18 -9.85 7.21
CA LEU A 510 -1.58 -9.17 6.06
C LEU A 510 -0.71 -8.03 6.58
N GLU A 511 0.60 -8.17 6.47
CA GLU A 511 1.54 -7.25 7.10
C GLU A 511 2.47 -6.62 6.04
N MET A 512 2.44 -5.29 5.99
CA MET A 512 3.37 -4.46 5.24
C MET A 512 4.41 -3.96 6.23
N GLU A 513 5.62 -4.47 6.11
CA GLU A 513 6.68 -4.15 7.04
C GLU A 513 7.48 -2.93 6.57
N LYS A 514 8.49 -2.55 7.36
CA LYS A 514 9.22 -1.28 7.18
C LYS A 514 9.88 -1.08 5.80
N TYR A 515 10.14 -2.14 5.03
CA TYR A 515 10.68 -2.05 3.68
C TYR A 515 9.61 -2.18 2.59
N ALA A 516 8.32 -2.17 2.92
CA ALA A 516 7.26 -2.09 1.92
C ALA A 516 7.13 -0.66 1.39
N LYS A 517 7.05 -0.51 0.06
CA LYS A 517 6.86 0.79 -0.59
C LYS A 517 5.84 0.69 -1.70
N GLU A 518 4.99 1.71 -1.84
CA GLU A 518 3.94 1.78 -2.87
C GLU A 518 3.08 0.50 -2.97
N SER A 519 2.97 -0.24 -1.87
CA SER A 519 2.32 -1.55 -1.82
C SER A 519 0.89 -1.43 -1.32
N ILE A 520 0.05 -2.41 -1.69
CA ILE A 520 -1.38 -2.41 -1.40
C ILE A 520 -1.76 -3.69 -0.68
N GLY A 521 -2.50 -3.58 0.42
CA GLY A 521 -3.08 -4.75 1.08
C GLY A 521 -4.13 -5.43 0.21
N ILE A 522 -5.23 -4.71 -0.05
CA ILE A 522 -6.32 -5.18 -0.91
C ILE A 522 -6.58 -4.15 -1.99
N TYR A 523 -6.35 -4.54 -3.25
CA TYR A 523 -6.68 -3.78 -4.44
C TYR A 523 -7.90 -4.38 -5.12
N ASN A 524 -9.06 -3.74 -4.95
CA ASN A 524 -10.28 -4.10 -5.66
C ASN A 524 -10.44 -3.26 -6.94
N LYS A 525 -9.97 -3.81 -8.06
CA LYS A 525 -10.09 -3.16 -9.36
C LYS A 525 -11.49 -3.29 -9.95
N ASN A 526 -12.17 -4.42 -9.77
CA ASN A 526 -13.56 -4.64 -10.22
C ASN A 526 -14.21 -5.71 -9.33
N GLY A 527 -15.54 -5.76 -9.21
CA GLY A 527 -16.23 -6.82 -8.44
C GLY A 527 -16.43 -6.50 -6.96
N LYS A 528 -16.63 -7.52 -6.12
CA LYS A 528 -16.87 -7.36 -4.67
C LYS A 528 -15.91 -8.23 -3.85
N ILE A 529 -15.31 -7.65 -2.81
CA ILE A 529 -14.52 -8.38 -1.81
C ILE A 529 -15.24 -8.30 -0.46
N GLU A 530 -15.47 -9.45 0.14
CA GLU A 530 -16.04 -9.66 1.47
C GLU A 530 -14.99 -10.33 2.36
N VAL A 531 -14.31 -9.53 3.19
CA VAL A 531 -13.41 -10.04 4.23
C VAL A 531 -14.23 -10.28 5.49
N VAL A 532 -14.36 -11.56 5.90
CA VAL A 532 -15.20 -11.96 7.03
C VAL A 532 -14.44 -11.99 8.37
N ASP A 533 -13.12 -12.01 8.31
CA ASP A 533 -12.20 -11.93 9.46
C ASP A 533 -10.86 -11.41 8.94
N GLY A 534 -10.34 -10.31 9.49
CA GLY A 534 -9.28 -9.53 8.87
C GLY A 534 -8.35 -8.83 9.86
N ASN A 535 -7.06 -8.81 9.55
CA ASN A 535 -6.06 -8.03 10.27
C ASN A 535 -4.98 -7.55 9.30
N ILE A 536 -5.09 -6.30 8.85
CA ILE A 536 -4.08 -5.63 8.04
C ILE A 536 -3.22 -4.76 8.95
N LYS A 537 -1.89 -4.89 8.84
CA LYS A 537 -0.94 -4.00 9.50
C LYS A 537 -0.01 -3.33 8.50
N ILE A 538 0.19 -2.03 8.68
CA ILE A 538 1.24 -1.25 8.02
C ILE A 538 2.22 -0.82 9.11
N ASN A 539 3.31 -1.56 9.28
CA ASN A 539 4.32 -1.37 10.31
C ASN A 539 5.45 -0.40 9.91
N GLY A 540 5.19 0.44 8.90
CA GLY A 540 6.13 1.43 8.38
C GLY A 540 6.05 1.53 6.87
N GLY A 541 7.21 1.62 6.23
CA GLY A 541 7.30 1.75 4.78
C GLY A 541 6.89 3.13 4.25
N GLU A 542 6.72 3.23 2.94
CA GLU A 542 6.42 4.48 2.24
C GLU A 542 5.23 4.32 1.28
N LYS A 543 4.27 5.25 1.31
CA LYS A 543 3.17 5.33 0.33
C LYS A 543 2.34 4.05 0.16
N ASN A 544 2.25 3.21 1.19
CA ASN A 544 1.45 2.00 1.15
C ASN A 544 -0.03 2.30 1.40
N ILE A 545 -0.93 1.45 0.89
CA ILE A 545 -2.39 1.57 1.06
C ILE A 545 -2.97 0.27 1.63
N ALA A 546 -3.70 0.31 2.75
CA ALA A 546 -4.36 -0.92 3.24
C ALA A 546 -5.51 -1.37 2.34
N LEU A 547 -6.49 -0.50 2.08
CA LEU A 547 -7.61 -0.78 1.16
C LEU A 547 -7.62 0.21 -0.01
N TYR A 548 -7.54 -0.29 -1.24
CA TYR A 548 -7.67 0.51 -2.45
C TYR A 548 -8.87 0.05 -3.29
N LEU A 549 -9.90 0.90 -3.36
CA LEU A 549 -11.13 0.65 -4.11
C LEU A 549 -11.13 1.52 -5.38
N ASP A 550 -10.81 0.88 -6.50
CA ASP A 550 -10.72 1.55 -7.80
C ASP A 550 -12.01 1.39 -8.60
N GLY A 551 -12.46 0.15 -8.79
CA GLY A 551 -13.70 -0.18 -9.50
C GLY A 551 -14.64 -1.14 -8.77
N GLY A 552 -14.26 -1.70 -7.62
CA GLY A 552 -15.12 -2.59 -6.83
C GLY A 552 -15.36 -2.14 -5.38
N ASN A 553 -16.38 -2.73 -4.73
CA ASN A 553 -16.73 -2.46 -3.33
C ASN A 553 -16.04 -3.44 -2.36
N ILE A 554 -15.75 -2.99 -1.13
CA ILE A 554 -15.15 -3.84 -0.10
C ILE A 554 -15.99 -3.81 1.17
N ASP A 555 -16.42 -4.98 1.63
CA ASP A 555 -16.92 -5.20 2.99
C ASP A 555 -15.81 -5.86 3.80
N TYR A 556 -15.25 -5.15 4.78
CA TYR A 556 -14.11 -5.62 5.56
C TYR A 556 -14.46 -5.77 7.03
N THR A 557 -14.39 -6.99 7.55
CA THR A 557 -14.56 -7.29 8.98
C THR A 557 -13.21 -7.57 9.61
N GLY A 558 -12.89 -6.83 10.67
CA GLY A 558 -11.60 -6.88 11.34
C GLY A 558 -10.88 -5.53 11.36
N ASN A 559 -9.66 -5.53 11.88
CA ASN A 559 -8.93 -4.29 12.15
C ASN A 559 -7.94 -3.94 11.02
N ILE A 560 -7.70 -2.64 10.88
CA ILE A 560 -6.62 -2.07 10.08
C ILE A 560 -5.77 -1.21 11.02
N THR A 561 -4.49 -1.55 11.15
CA THR A 561 -3.54 -0.82 11.98
C THR A 561 -2.40 -0.29 11.12
N MET A 562 -2.09 0.99 11.24
CA MET A 562 -0.93 1.63 10.64
C MET A 562 -0.09 2.24 11.76
N GLY A 563 1.21 2.43 11.56
CA GLY A 563 2.00 3.18 12.53
C GLY A 563 3.29 3.75 11.96
N GLY A 564 4.15 4.21 12.86
CA GLY A 564 5.45 4.75 12.48
C GLY A 564 6.35 3.69 11.86
N SER A 565 7.38 4.12 11.14
CA SER A 565 8.43 3.21 10.65
C SER A 565 9.64 3.23 11.58
N ALA A 566 10.37 2.12 11.62
CA ALA A 566 11.72 2.09 12.18
C ALA A 566 12.76 2.78 11.27
N LEU A 567 12.39 3.13 10.03
CA LEU A 567 13.23 3.91 9.12
C LEU A 567 13.11 5.42 9.39
N THR A 568 14.19 6.17 9.13
CA THR A 568 14.31 7.60 9.46
C THR A 568 13.61 8.54 8.48
N LYS A 569 13.34 8.08 7.26
CA LYS A 569 12.52 8.79 6.26
C LYS A 569 11.28 7.95 5.99
N THR A 570 10.12 8.58 6.02
CA THR A 570 8.84 7.94 5.68
C THR A 570 7.96 8.94 4.95
N GLU A 571 7.56 8.60 3.74
CA GLU A 571 6.39 9.21 3.11
C GLU A 571 5.13 8.52 3.63
N GLY A 572 4.05 9.29 3.76
CA GLY A 572 2.83 8.83 4.40
C GLY A 572 2.15 7.63 3.75
N ASN A 573 1.66 6.72 4.59
CA ASN A 573 0.78 5.63 4.18
C ASN A 573 -0.70 6.06 4.22
N ILE A 574 -1.56 5.35 3.50
CA ILE A 574 -3.02 5.55 3.49
C ILE A 574 -3.73 4.33 4.08
N GLY A 575 -4.69 4.54 4.97
CA GLY A 575 -5.51 3.44 5.49
C GLY A 575 -6.53 2.96 4.46
N ILE A 576 -7.42 3.86 4.06
CA ILE A 576 -8.47 3.56 3.09
C ILE A 576 -8.45 4.61 2.00
N TYR A 577 -8.37 4.16 0.74
CA TYR A 577 -8.62 5.01 -0.42
C TYR A 577 -9.79 4.45 -1.25
N ALA A 578 -10.86 5.25 -1.38
CA ALA A 578 -12.05 4.88 -2.14
C ALA A 578 -12.33 5.87 -3.27
N LYS A 579 -12.30 5.41 -4.53
CA LYS A 579 -12.67 6.22 -5.69
C LYS A 579 -14.17 6.53 -5.77
N ALA A 580 -14.51 7.51 -6.58
CA ALA A 580 -15.89 7.95 -6.82
C ALA A 580 -16.85 6.79 -7.12
N GLY A 581 -17.99 6.79 -6.43
CA GLY A 581 -19.04 5.78 -6.60
C GLY A 581 -18.70 4.38 -6.06
N ARG A 582 -17.58 4.19 -5.36
CA ARG A 582 -17.23 2.93 -4.66
C ARG A 582 -17.53 3.04 -3.17
N THR A 583 -17.79 1.91 -2.52
CA THR A 583 -18.13 1.84 -1.10
C THR A 583 -17.20 0.89 -0.34
N ALA A 584 -16.61 1.40 0.74
CA ALA A 584 -15.92 0.60 1.75
C ALA A 584 -16.74 0.54 3.04
N ASN A 585 -17.01 -0.65 3.57
CA ASN A 585 -17.60 -0.85 4.88
C ASN A 585 -16.55 -1.50 5.80
N LEU A 586 -16.11 -0.80 6.85
CA LEU A 586 -15.19 -1.32 7.85
C LEU A 586 -15.94 -1.72 9.12
N ASN A 587 -16.06 -3.01 9.38
CA ASN A 587 -16.59 -3.62 10.59
C ASN A 587 -15.44 -4.00 11.55
N GLY A 588 -14.74 -2.98 12.01
CA GLY A 588 -13.64 -3.09 12.96
C GLY A 588 -12.94 -1.74 13.13
N GLN A 589 -11.82 -1.73 13.83
CA GLN A 589 -11.11 -0.49 14.17
C GLN A 589 -10.14 -0.09 13.05
N LEU A 590 -10.09 1.22 12.77
CA LEU A 590 -8.98 1.85 12.06
C LEU A 590 -8.09 2.55 13.08
N ILE A 591 -6.82 2.13 13.14
CA ILE A 591 -5.82 2.61 14.10
C ILE A 591 -4.62 3.13 13.32
N THR A 592 -4.12 4.33 13.59
CA THR A 592 -2.93 4.88 12.90
C THR A 592 -1.72 5.07 13.84
N TYR A 593 -1.62 4.22 14.86
CA TYR A 593 -0.39 4.04 15.62
C TYR A 593 -0.18 2.56 15.98
N ASN A 594 1.07 2.21 16.27
CA ASN A 594 1.47 0.89 16.75
C ASN A 594 2.60 1.05 17.79
N SER A 595 3.31 -0.04 18.08
CA SER A 595 4.45 -0.04 19.01
C SER A 595 5.65 0.81 18.55
N THR A 596 5.79 1.09 17.24
CA THR A 596 6.85 1.96 16.69
C THR A 596 6.45 3.43 16.69
N GLY A 597 5.18 3.74 16.94
CA GLY A 597 4.67 5.09 17.15
C GLY A 597 3.50 5.47 16.25
N ARG A 598 3.25 6.78 16.15
CA ARG A 598 2.22 7.38 15.29
C ARG A 598 2.59 7.24 13.81
N THR A 599 1.59 7.11 12.95
CA THR A 599 1.78 7.26 11.51
C THR A 599 2.30 8.66 11.21
N ILE A 600 3.37 8.74 10.43
CA ILE A 600 4.02 9.98 10.03
C ILE A 600 3.54 10.34 8.62
N ASP A 601 3.16 11.60 8.41
CA ASP A 601 2.84 12.18 7.09
C ASP A 601 1.72 11.46 6.29
N GLY A 602 0.96 10.58 6.94
CA GLY A 602 -0.03 9.70 6.31
C GLY A 602 -1.43 10.29 6.22
N ILE A 603 -2.33 9.48 5.65
CA ILE A 603 -3.76 9.78 5.61
C ILE A 603 -4.52 8.59 6.20
N GLY A 604 -5.36 8.82 7.21
CA GLY A 604 -6.21 7.75 7.74
C GLY A 604 -7.18 7.27 6.67
N ILE A 605 -7.96 8.20 6.13
CA ILE A 605 -8.97 7.94 5.09
C ILE A 605 -8.90 9.03 4.03
N TYR A 606 -8.80 8.63 2.77
CA TYR A 606 -9.04 9.49 1.63
C TYR A 606 -10.21 8.92 0.83
N SER A 607 -11.28 9.69 0.64
CA SER A 607 -12.48 9.19 -0.04
C SER A 607 -13.01 10.17 -1.08
N GLU A 608 -13.13 9.67 -2.30
CA GLU A 608 -13.96 10.23 -3.36
C GLU A 608 -15.29 9.44 -3.50
N GLY A 609 -15.38 8.27 -2.86
CA GLY A 609 -16.58 7.45 -2.74
C GLY A 609 -17.19 7.48 -1.33
N THR A 610 -17.80 6.37 -0.91
CA THR A 610 -18.38 6.19 0.42
C THR A 610 -17.49 5.31 1.30
N VAL A 611 -17.21 5.74 2.53
CA VAL A 611 -16.55 4.93 3.57
C VAL A 611 -17.40 4.94 4.84
N ASN A 612 -17.83 3.76 5.27
CA ASN A 612 -18.58 3.58 6.52
C ASN A 612 -17.68 2.88 7.55
N LEU A 613 -17.39 3.57 8.66
CA LEU A 613 -16.64 3.05 9.79
C LEU A 613 -17.65 2.64 10.87
N ASN A 614 -17.88 1.34 11.02
CA ASN A 614 -18.93 0.80 11.89
C ASN A 614 -18.49 0.59 13.34
N ASP A 615 -17.21 0.81 13.64
CA ASP A 615 -16.66 0.74 14.99
C ASP A 615 -15.78 1.96 15.35
N LYS A 616 -15.20 1.94 16.55
CA LYS A 616 -14.29 2.98 17.04
C LYS A 616 -13.09 3.15 16.12
N ILE A 617 -12.70 4.40 15.86
CA ILE A 617 -11.41 4.72 15.25
C ILE A 617 -10.47 5.40 16.24
N GLU A 618 -9.17 5.16 16.09
CA GLU A 618 -8.12 5.82 16.84
C GLU A 618 -7.01 6.28 15.89
N LEU A 619 -7.19 7.48 15.34
CA LEU A 619 -6.22 8.06 14.42
C LEU A 619 -5.23 8.90 15.22
N LYS A 620 -3.95 8.51 15.29
CA LYS A 620 -2.89 9.30 15.93
C LYS A 620 -1.75 9.51 14.95
N MET A 621 -1.51 10.75 14.56
CA MET A 621 -0.64 11.07 13.45
C MET A 621 0.32 12.19 13.81
N GLN A 622 1.47 12.23 13.13
CA GLN A 622 2.53 13.20 13.35
C GLN A 622 3.06 13.75 12.02
N ALA A 623 3.51 15.00 11.99
CA ALA A 623 4.19 15.56 10.83
C ALA A 623 5.59 14.94 10.62
N GLY A 624 5.99 14.75 9.37
CA GLY A 624 7.30 14.23 8.94
C GLY A 624 8.13 15.24 8.14
N GLY A 625 7.57 16.40 7.82
CA GLY A 625 8.25 17.51 7.15
C GLY A 625 8.08 17.56 5.63
N ASN A 626 7.67 16.46 4.98
CA ASN A 626 7.52 16.38 3.53
C ASN A 626 6.08 16.63 3.08
N THR A 627 5.11 16.00 3.74
CA THR A 627 3.68 16.14 3.46
C THR A 627 2.92 16.55 4.73
N GLN A 628 1.59 16.47 4.71
CA GLN A 628 0.76 16.77 5.88
C GLN A 628 0.00 15.52 6.31
N SER A 629 -0.08 15.29 7.62
CA SER A 629 -0.93 14.25 8.20
C SER A 629 -2.39 14.65 8.16
N ILE A 630 -3.26 13.77 7.66
CA ILE A 630 -4.71 14.00 7.61
C ILE A 630 -5.46 12.83 8.22
N GLY A 631 -6.37 13.10 9.16
CA GLY A 631 -7.22 12.06 9.72
C GLY A 631 -8.19 11.51 8.67
N VAL A 632 -9.10 12.37 8.21
CA VAL A 632 -10.11 12.05 7.19
C VAL A 632 -10.14 13.16 6.14
N TYR A 633 -10.03 12.78 4.87
CA TYR A 633 -10.19 13.65 3.72
C TYR A 633 -11.28 13.14 2.78
N THR A 634 -12.30 13.95 2.53
CA THR A 634 -13.36 13.66 1.54
C THR A 634 -13.41 14.69 0.44
N LYS A 635 -13.52 14.23 -0.81
CA LYS A 635 -13.56 15.10 -1.99
C LYS A 635 -14.56 14.62 -3.03
N GLY A 636 -15.35 15.53 -3.57
CA GLY A 636 -16.17 15.26 -4.75
C GLY A 636 -17.63 14.95 -4.42
N ASN A 637 -18.49 15.15 -5.42
CA ASN A 637 -19.92 14.94 -5.30
C ASN A 637 -20.26 13.45 -5.05
N GLY A 638 -21.12 13.20 -4.07
CA GLY A 638 -21.48 11.84 -3.65
C GLY A 638 -20.45 11.15 -2.77
N SER A 639 -19.32 11.80 -2.45
CA SER A 639 -18.37 11.28 -1.47
C SER A 639 -18.88 11.48 -0.04
N LEU A 640 -18.72 10.45 0.80
CA LEU A 640 -19.19 10.45 2.18
C LEU A 640 -18.28 9.59 3.06
N VAL A 641 -17.80 10.12 4.17
CA VAL A 641 -17.23 9.32 5.27
C VAL A 641 -18.18 9.39 6.46
N SER A 642 -18.60 8.23 6.95
CA SER A 642 -19.45 8.10 8.14
C SER A 642 -18.67 7.41 9.26
N ILE A 643 -18.45 8.12 10.37
CA ILE A 643 -17.87 7.59 11.61
C ILE A 643 -19.01 7.24 12.55
N LYS A 644 -19.07 5.99 13.02
CA LYS A 644 -20.12 5.54 13.92
C LYS A 644 -20.18 6.36 15.20
N GLU A 645 -21.36 6.90 15.50
CA GLU A 645 -21.64 7.63 16.73
C GLU A 645 -21.54 6.74 17.98
N GLY A 646 -21.30 7.36 19.13
CA GLY A 646 -21.34 6.67 20.43
C GLY A 646 -20.16 5.75 20.72
N LYS A 647 -19.15 5.71 19.85
CA LYS A 647 -17.97 4.84 19.97
C LYS A 647 -16.77 5.48 20.70
N GLY A 648 -16.84 6.78 21.02
CA GLY A 648 -15.73 7.51 21.64
C GLY A 648 -14.46 7.51 20.78
N SER A 649 -14.64 7.62 19.45
CA SER A 649 -13.55 7.72 18.47
C SER A 649 -12.62 8.89 18.76
N ILE A 650 -11.34 8.74 18.39
CA ILE A 650 -10.29 9.72 18.67
C ILE A 650 -9.54 10.04 17.38
N ILE A 651 -9.29 11.32 17.13
CA ILE A 651 -8.34 11.81 16.14
C ILE A 651 -7.35 12.74 16.84
N ASP A 652 -6.07 12.45 16.73
CA ASP A 652 -4.96 13.17 17.35
C ASP A 652 -3.93 13.51 16.28
N ILE A 653 -3.78 14.80 15.99
CA ILE A 653 -2.84 15.34 15.01
C ILE A 653 -1.79 16.17 15.74
N ASP A 654 -0.54 15.74 15.61
CA ASP A 654 0.63 16.48 16.08
C ASP A 654 1.39 17.07 14.88
N GLY A 655 1.36 18.40 14.76
CA GLY A 655 2.04 19.13 13.70
C GLY A 655 3.53 19.35 13.95
N LYS A 656 4.11 18.78 15.00
CA LYS A 656 5.57 18.75 15.20
C LYS A 656 6.21 17.59 14.45
N ILE A 657 7.34 17.85 13.81
CA ILE A 657 8.21 16.76 13.38
C ILE A 657 8.85 16.08 14.59
N LYS A 658 9.38 14.87 14.38
CA LYS A 658 10.01 14.07 15.45
C LYS A 658 11.13 14.80 16.19
N ASP A 659 11.87 15.68 15.50
CA ASP A 659 12.97 16.46 16.05
C ASP A 659 12.52 17.76 16.77
N GLY A 660 11.20 18.03 16.79
CA GLY A 660 10.59 19.08 17.60
C GLY A 660 10.13 20.33 16.84
N ASP A 661 10.53 20.51 15.58
CA ASP A 661 10.13 21.68 14.79
C ASP A 661 8.62 21.67 14.49
N ILE A 662 8.00 22.85 14.62
CA ILE A 662 6.58 23.05 14.38
C ILE A 662 6.34 23.33 12.89
N THR A 663 5.56 22.49 12.23
CA THR A 663 5.23 22.67 10.80
C THR A 663 3.98 23.54 10.58
N ASN A 664 3.09 23.63 11.58
CA ASN A 664 1.74 24.16 11.41
C ASN A 664 0.95 23.45 10.29
N LYS A 665 1.28 22.18 9.99
CA LYS A 665 0.61 21.35 9.00
C LYS A 665 -0.22 20.25 9.67
N GLY A 666 -1.20 19.76 8.93
CA GLY A 666 -2.05 18.64 9.34
C GLY A 666 -3.45 19.09 9.75
N VAL A 667 -4.42 18.20 9.51
CA VAL A 667 -5.85 18.44 9.71
C VAL A 667 -6.54 17.16 10.17
N ALA A 668 -7.44 17.24 11.17
CA ALA A 668 -8.17 16.06 11.62
C ALA A 668 -9.26 15.65 10.62
N LEU A 669 -10.11 16.61 10.22
CA LEU A 669 -11.19 16.40 9.25
C LEU A 669 -11.14 17.46 8.15
N TYR A 670 -11.08 17.03 6.89
CA TYR A 670 -11.01 17.91 5.73
C TYR A 670 -12.06 17.50 4.70
N SER A 671 -12.94 18.42 4.32
CA SER A 671 -13.91 18.21 3.23
C SER A 671 -13.75 19.25 2.13
N GLU A 672 -13.83 18.81 0.88
CA GLU A 672 -13.68 19.64 -0.31
C GLU A 672 -14.66 19.27 -1.42
N SER A 673 -15.01 20.24 -2.28
CA SER A 673 -15.66 19.99 -3.58
C SER A 673 -16.91 19.09 -3.49
N ALA A 674 -17.85 19.42 -2.59
CA ALA A 674 -19.07 18.66 -2.31
C ALA A 674 -18.91 17.34 -1.52
N GLY A 675 -17.73 17.10 -0.94
CA GLY A 675 -17.53 15.95 -0.04
C GLY A 675 -18.20 16.11 1.31
N LYS A 676 -18.47 14.99 1.99
CA LYS A 676 -19.17 15.01 3.28
C LYS A 676 -18.53 14.12 4.33
N ILE A 677 -18.45 14.62 5.56
CA ILE A 677 -18.02 13.86 6.73
C ILE A 677 -19.12 13.92 7.78
N ASN A 678 -19.58 12.75 8.24
CA ASN A 678 -20.53 12.60 9.33
C ASN A 678 -19.86 11.88 10.51
N ALA A 679 -19.64 12.58 11.61
CA ALA A 679 -18.96 12.08 12.80
C ALA A 679 -19.62 12.61 14.09
N ASN A 680 -20.95 12.60 14.10
CA ASN A 680 -21.75 13.04 15.24
C ASN A 680 -21.60 12.10 16.44
N GLY A 681 -21.70 12.67 17.64
CA GLY A 681 -22.00 11.95 18.87
C GLY A 681 -23.48 12.06 19.23
N THR A 682 -23.86 11.36 20.30
CA THR A 682 -25.17 11.49 20.95
C THR A 682 -25.10 12.31 22.24
N ALA A 683 -23.90 12.45 22.83
CA ALA A 683 -23.57 13.26 23.99
C ALA A 683 -22.04 13.47 24.06
N LEU A 684 -21.58 14.51 24.76
CA LEU A 684 -20.14 14.85 24.88
C LEU A 684 -19.27 13.68 25.34
N ALA A 685 -19.77 12.84 26.25
CA ALA A 685 -19.02 11.70 26.80
C ALA A 685 -18.64 10.65 25.73
N ASN A 686 -19.49 10.48 24.71
CA ASN A 686 -19.34 9.44 23.68
C ASN A 686 -19.15 10.01 22.25
N GLY A 687 -19.04 11.34 22.13
CA GLY A 687 -18.76 12.01 20.86
C GLY A 687 -17.30 11.86 20.41
N LEU A 688 -17.03 12.34 19.20
CA LEU A 688 -15.69 12.37 18.64
C LEU A 688 -14.77 13.26 19.52
N LYS A 689 -13.56 12.77 19.79
CA LYS A 689 -12.50 13.55 20.43
C LYS A 689 -11.45 13.92 19.40
N ILE A 690 -11.26 15.22 19.17
CA ILE A 690 -10.23 15.74 18.28
C ILE A 690 -9.19 16.45 19.15
N ASN A 691 -7.94 16.01 19.07
CA ASN A 691 -6.79 16.73 19.60
C ASN A 691 -5.94 17.18 18.42
N SER A 692 -5.71 18.48 18.28
CA SER A 692 -4.91 19.02 17.20
C SER A 692 -3.95 20.04 17.78
N LYS A 693 -2.67 19.67 17.81
CA LYS A 693 -1.60 20.47 18.39
C LYS A 693 -0.60 20.85 17.31
N ASP A 694 -0.23 22.11 17.26
CA ASP A 694 0.72 22.68 16.31
C ASP A 694 0.37 22.36 14.84
N ALA A 695 -0.92 22.09 14.61
CA ALA A 695 -1.52 21.71 13.33
C ALA A 695 -2.16 22.93 12.64
N SER A 696 -2.47 22.79 11.35
CA SER A 696 -3.05 23.89 10.56
C SER A 696 -4.45 24.26 11.06
N SER A 697 -5.32 23.26 11.14
CA SER A 697 -6.68 23.37 11.67
C SER A 697 -7.15 22.03 12.23
N ALA A 698 -8.15 22.05 13.10
CA ALA A 698 -8.82 20.81 13.51
C ALA A 698 -9.80 20.35 12.42
N ILE A 699 -10.66 21.25 11.93
CA ILE A 699 -11.70 20.93 10.95
C ILE A 699 -11.71 21.95 9.82
N VAL A 700 -11.78 21.47 8.58
CA VAL A 700 -11.85 22.28 7.36
C VAL A 700 -12.98 21.81 6.46
N SER A 701 -13.77 22.74 5.93
CA SER A 701 -14.80 22.48 4.93
C SER A 701 -14.77 23.57 3.86
N MET A 702 -14.44 23.20 2.62
CA MET A 702 -14.26 24.13 1.51
C MET A 702 -15.07 23.71 0.28
N GLY A 703 -15.68 24.69 -0.39
CA GLY A 703 -16.46 24.49 -1.61
C GLY A 703 -17.94 24.24 -1.36
N VAL A 704 -18.72 24.48 -2.41
CA VAL A 704 -20.18 24.33 -2.40
C VAL A 704 -20.56 22.89 -2.08
N ASN A 705 -21.57 22.71 -1.23
CA ASN A 705 -22.09 21.42 -0.75
C ASN A 705 -21.12 20.57 0.10
N SER A 706 -19.90 21.05 0.36
CA SER A 706 -19.00 20.40 1.29
C SER A 706 -19.52 20.54 2.72
N GLU A 707 -19.43 19.47 3.51
CA GLU A 707 -20.05 19.43 4.83
C GLU A 707 -19.26 18.57 5.83
N VAL A 708 -19.08 19.07 7.05
CA VAL A 708 -18.53 18.30 8.18
C VAL A 708 -19.47 18.41 9.38
N ASN A 709 -20.03 17.28 9.81
CA ASN A 709 -20.94 17.18 10.95
C ASN A 709 -20.25 16.49 12.13
N VAL A 710 -20.07 17.19 13.24
CA VAL A 710 -19.35 16.73 14.45
C VAL A 710 -20.09 17.13 15.74
N LYS A 711 -21.39 16.85 15.79
CA LYS A 711 -22.24 17.18 16.94
C LYS A 711 -21.75 16.49 18.21
N TYR A 712 -21.88 17.17 19.35
CA TYR A 712 -21.48 16.66 20.67
C TYR A 712 -20.00 16.20 20.74
N ALA A 713 -19.12 16.73 19.90
CA ALA A 713 -17.69 16.43 19.93
C ALA A 713 -16.95 17.21 21.04
N THR A 714 -15.77 16.73 21.42
CA THR A 714 -14.78 17.53 22.17
C THR A 714 -13.62 17.82 21.23
N ILE A 715 -13.33 19.09 21.00
CA ILE A 715 -12.33 19.56 20.04
C ILE A 715 -11.30 20.39 20.80
N ASP A 716 -10.11 19.85 20.99
CA ASP A 716 -8.95 20.53 21.58
C ASP A 716 -8.02 20.99 20.47
N TYR A 717 -7.90 22.31 20.30
CA TYR A 717 -7.00 22.92 19.33
C TYR A 717 -5.98 23.84 20.01
N GLU A 718 -4.70 23.52 19.85
CA GLU A 718 -3.56 24.32 20.31
C GLU A 718 -2.69 24.63 19.09
N GLY A 719 -2.82 25.83 18.51
CA GLY A 719 -2.09 26.18 17.31
C GLY A 719 -2.09 27.66 17.01
N ASN A 720 -1.49 28.02 15.88
CA ASN A 720 -1.37 29.40 15.40
C ASN A 720 -2.36 29.73 14.26
N GLY A 721 -3.38 28.91 14.02
CA GLY A 721 -4.36 29.10 12.94
C GLY A 721 -5.80 29.08 13.43
N TYR A 722 -6.70 28.77 12.50
CA TYR A 722 -8.12 28.52 12.77
C TYR A 722 -8.32 27.11 13.33
N ALA A 723 -9.13 26.96 14.38
CA ALA A 723 -9.58 25.67 14.87
C ALA A 723 -10.58 25.05 13.87
N LEU A 724 -11.55 25.86 13.42
CA LEU A 724 -12.55 25.51 12.42
C LEU A 724 -12.44 26.50 11.26
N TYR A 725 -12.33 25.99 10.04
CA TYR A 725 -12.23 26.83 8.84
C TYR A 725 -13.26 26.48 7.78
N SER A 726 -13.94 27.51 7.28
CA SER A 726 -14.80 27.47 6.11
C SER A 726 -14.40 28.59 5.16
N ASP A 727 -14.49 28.33 3.86
CA ASP A 727 -14.32 29.32 2.79
C ASP A 727 -15.55 30.22 2.59
N GLY A 728 -16.59 30.06 3.41
CA GLY A 728 -17.85 30.80 3.34
C GLY A 728 -18.99 30.01 2.73
N VAL A 729 -18.72 28.92 2.01
CA VAL A 729 -19.73 28.06 1.38
C VAL A 729 -19.69 26.62 1.88
N GLY A 730 -18.52 26.11 2.26
CA GLY A 730 -18.39 24.84 2.95
C GLY A 730 -18.98 24.91 4.36
N LYS A 731 -19.70 23.87 4.78
CA LYS A 731 -20.45 23.87 6.05
C LYS A 731 -19.78 23.04 7.13
N ILE A 732 -19.86 23.49 8.38
CA ILE A 732 -19.43 22.76 9.58
C ILE A 732 -20.53 22.84 10.64
N ASP A 733 -20.93 21.71 11.22
CA ASP A 733 -21.90 21.68 12.33
C ASP A 733 -21.24 21.10 13.59
N ILE A 734 -21.12 21.94 14.63
CA ILE A 734 -20.56 21.61 15.94
C ILE A 734 -21.62 21.71 17.06
N SER A 735 -22.91 21.54 16.74
CA SER A 735 -23.98 21.66 17.73
C SER A 735 -23.77 20.73 18.94
N GLY A 736 -23.93 21.26 20.15
CA GLY A 736 -23.67 20.56 21.42
C GLY A 736 -22.20 20.22 21.71
N ALA A 737 -21.25 20.66 20.88
CA ALA A 737 -19.83 20.36 21.05
C ALA A 737 -19.15 21.29 22.07
N LYS A 738 -17.97 20.86 22.51
CA LYS A 738 -17.04 21.64 23.34
C LYS A 738 -15.77 21.92 22.54
N LEU A 739 -15.51 23.19 22.23
CA LEU A 739 -14.31 23.65 21.53
C LEU A 739 -13.35 24.30 22.53
N ASN A 740 -12.23 23.63 22.82
CA ASN A 740 -11.17 24.12 23.70
C ASN A 740 -10.06 24.77 22.88
N LEU A 741 -9.85 26.07 23.10
CA LEU A 741 -8.88 26.90 22.39
C LEU A 741 -7.68 27.17 23.30
N LYS A 742 -6.49 26.75 22.88
CA LYS A 742 -5.21 26.93 23.59
C LYS A 742 -4.20 27.65 22.72
N GLY A 743 -3.07 28.04 23.32
CA GLY A 743 -1.98 28.73 22.62
C GLY A 743 -2.48 30.03 21.98
N LYS A 744 -2.24 30.17 20.67
CA LYS A 744 -2.61 31.33 19.86
C LYS A 744 -3.79 31.01 18.93
N SER A 745 -4.69 30.10 19.29
CA SER A 745 -5.74 29.67 18.37
C SER A 745 -6.75 30.77 18.03
N THR A 746 -7.30 30.68 16.81
CA THR A 746 -8.52 31.38 16.40
C THR A 746 -9.67 30.39 16.31
N ALA A 747 -10.88 30.66 16.79
CA ALA A 747 -11.98 29.68 16.64
C ALA A 747 -12.38 29.55 15.17
N PHE A 748 -12.96 30.62 14.59
CA PHE A 748 -13.40 30.68 13.21
C PHE A 748 -13.76 32.09 12.74
N ASP A 749 -13.94 32.25 11.42
CA ASP A 749 -14.46 33.47 10.81
C ASP A 749 -15.97 33.62 11.01
N LEU A 750 -16.41 34.80 11.45
CA LEU A 750 -17.82 35.16 11.56
C LEU A 750 -18.15 36.32 10.63
N ASP A 751 -18.78 36.03 9.50
CA ASP A 751 -19.20 37.04 8.53
C ASP A 751 -20.56 37.64 8.91
N LEU A 752 -20.56 38.90 9.36
CA LEU A 752 -21.77 39.61 9.75
C LEU A 752 -22.69 39.94 8.56
N GLY A 753 -22.18 39.95 7.33
CA GLY A 753 -22.94 40.17 6.09
C GLY A 753 -23.58 38.90 5.51
N ALA A 754 -23.17 37.70 5.93
CA ALA A 754 -23.62 36.45 5.31
C ALA A 754 -25.12 36.15 5.58
N GLY A 755 -25.89 35.74 4.57
CA GLY A 755 -27.31 35.37 4.78
C GLY A 755 -27.49 34.12 5.66
N THR A 756 -26.55 33.18 5.60
CA THR A 756 -26.49 31.99 6.45
C THR A 756 -25.04 31.75 6.84
N LEU A 757 -24.79 31.43 8.10
CA LEU A 757 -23.44 31.12 8.56
C LEU A 757 -23.01 29.73 8.08
N PRO A 758 -21.76 29.57 7.62
CA PRO A 758 -21.23 28.26 7.26
C PRO A 758 -20.96 27.36 8.48
N ILE A 759 -20.79 27.95 9.66
CA ILE A 759 -20.51 27.22 10.91
C ILE A 759 -21.73 27.30 11.82
N THR A 760 -22.30 26.15 12.12
CA THR A 760 -23.51 25.99 12.95
C THR A 760 -23.13 25.58 14.37
N LEU A 761 -23.74 26.26 15.34
CA LEU A 761 -23.68 25.99 16.77
C LEU A 761 -25.07 26.17 17.38
N ASP A 762 -25.28 25.61 18.57
CA ASP A 762 -26.53 25.67 19.33
C ASP A 762 -26.31 26.19 20.76
N ALA A 763 -27.39 26.31 21.55
CA ALA A 763 -27.33 26.77 22.94
C ALA A 763 -26.52 25.84 23.88
N ASN A 764 -26.29 24.58 23.49
CA ASN A 764 -25.51 23.61 24.25
C ASN A 764 -24.03 23.63 23.89
N THR A 765 -23.66 24.33 22.81
CA THR A 765 -22.27 24.46 22.37
C THR A 765 -21.47 25.30 23.36
N ARG A 766 -20.21 24.96 23.59
CA ARG A 766 -19.27 25.69 24.45
C ARG A 766 -17.98 25.98 23.69
N ILE A 767 -17.48 27.21 23.81
CA ILE A 767 -16.16 27.62 23.32
C ILE A 767 -15.35 28.10 24.51
N ASN A 768 -14.27 27.39 24.81
CA ASN A 768 -13.47 27.61 26.00
C ASN A 768 -12.15 28.23 25.61
N ALA A 769 -11.98 29.52 25.92
CA ALA A 769 -10.68 30.16 25.82
C ALA A 769 -9.82 29.75 27.03
N ASN A 770 -8.73 29.02 26.75
CA ASN A 770 -7.80 28.53 27.76
C ASN A 770 -6.42 29.20 27.68
N SER A 771 -6.28 30.24 26.85
CA SER A 771 -5.09 31.09 26.75
C SER A 771 -5.51 32.53 26.49
N ASP A 772 -4.79 33.49 27.09
CA ASP A 772 -5.04 34.93 26.90
C ASP A 772 -4.72 35.40 25.47
N ASP A 773 -3.97 34.60 24.70
CA ASP A 773 -3.64 34.86 23.29
C ASP A 773 -4.71 34.36 22.30
N VAL A 774 -5.78 33.72 22.79
CA VAL A 774 -6.88 33.24 21.94
C VAL A 774 -7.65 34.41 21.33
N ILE A 775 -8.02 34.25 20.07
CA ILE A 775 -9.03 35.07 19.37
C ILE A 775 -10.22 34.15 19.13
N VAL A 776 -11.41 34.46 19.64
CA VAL A 776 -12.57 33.58 19.38
C VAL A 776 -13.03 33.78 17.95
N PHE A 777 -13.56 34.95 17.61
CA PHE A 777 -14.08 35.22 16.27
C PHE A 777 -13.19 36.18 15.49
N ASN A 778 -12.95 35.88 14.21
CA ASN A 778 -12.47 36.88 13.26
C ASN A 778 -13.67 37.44 12.48
N LEU A 779 -14.02 38.69 12.71
CA LEU A 779 -15.24 39.28 12.14
C LEU A 779 -14.99 39.76 10.70
N LYS A 780 -15.81 39.29 9.77
CA LYS A 780 -15.87 39.81 8.40
C LYS A 780 -17.10 40.70 8.22
N HIS A 781 -16.98 41.71 7.36
CA HIS A 781 -18.03 42.67 7.06
C HIS A 781 -18.64 43.34 8.29
N ALA A 782 -17.82 43.67 9.29
CA ALA A 782 -18.24 44.39 10.49
C ALA A 782 -18.44 45.89 10.20
N THR A 783 -19.55 46.23 9.54
CA THR A 783 -19.92 47.61 9.22
C THR A 783 -20.77 48.25 10.31
N GLY A 784 -20.70 49.58 10.46
CA GLY A 784 -21.57 50.33 11.39
C GLY A 784 -21.15 50.25 12.86
N LEU A 785 -19.89 49.91 13.13
CA LEU A 785 -19.34 49.90 14.49
C LEU A 785 -19.43 51.30 15.12
N THR A 786 -19.78 51.36 16.40
CA THR A 786 -19.88 52.62 17.15
C THR A 786 -19.36 52.44 18.56
N THR A 787 -18.76 53.50 19.13
CA THR A 787 -18.41 53.50 20.55
C THR A 787 -19.59 53.83 21.45
N ILE A 788 -20.68 54.38 20.90
CA ILE A 788 -21.85 54.86 21.66
C ILE A 788 -22.55 53.68 22.35
N GLY A 789 -22.63 53.72 23.68
CA GLY A 789 -23.24 52.66 24.48
C GLY A 789 -22.30 51.51 24.83
N GLY A 790 -21.02 51.62 24.48
CA GLY A 790 -19.96 50.64 24.72
C GLY A 790 -19.68 49.77 23.50
N ILE A 791 -18.55 50.00 22.82
CA ILE A 791 -18.15 49.24 21.63
C ILE A 791 -18.09 47.72 21.88
N GLY A 792 -17.65 47.29 23.07
CA GLY A 792 -17.54 45.88 23.41
C GLY A 792 -18.91 45.22 23.54
N ASP A 793 -19.87 45.92 24.13
CA ASP A 793 -21.25 45.44 24.27
C ASP A 793 -21.96 45.41 22.91
N TYR A 794 -21.72 46.43 22.07
CA TYR A 794 -22.24 46.48 20.71
C TYR A 794 -21.75 45.29 19.88
N ILE A 795 -20.44 45.03 19.85
CA ILE A 795 -19.85 43.91 19.09
C ILE A 795 -20.39 42.57 19.60
N LYS A 796 -20.45 42.37 20.92
CA LYS A 796 -21.04 41.17 21.53
C LYS A 796 -22.51 40.98 21.14
N GLY A 797 -23.29 42.06 21.09
CA GLY A 797 -24.67 42.04 20.62
C GLY A 797 -24.78 41.61 19.15
N GLN A 798 -23.97 42.19 18.27
CA GLN A 798 -23.92 41.81 16.85
C GLN A 798 -23.56 40.32 16.66
N ILE A 799 -22.56 39.84 17.40
CA ILE A 799 -22.17 38.43 17.40
C ILE A 799 -23.33 37.55 17.87
N SER A 800 -23.95 37.86 19.01
CA SER A 800 -25.06 37.08 19.55
C SER A 800 -26.24 37.01 18.57
N THR A 801 -26.64 38.15 17.99
CA THR A 801 -27.68 38.20 16.96
C THR A 801 -27.30 37.33 15.76
N LYS A 802 -26.04 37.41 15.30
CA LYS A 802 -25.58 36.66 14.13
C LYS A 802 -25.55 35.15 14.36
N LEU A 803 -25.23 34.73 15.58
CA LEU A 803 -25.27 33.35 16.03
C LEU A 803 -26.69 32.87 16.40
N GLY A 804 -27.74 33.59 16.01
CA GLY A 804 -29.13 33.18 16.25
C GLY A 804 -29.63 33.42 17.68
N GLY A 805 -29.05 34.40 18.39
CA GLY A 805 -29.43 34.78 19.75
C GLY A 805 -28.74 33.95 20.85
N ILE A 806 -27.68 33.21 20.53
CA ILE A 806 -26.89 32.47 21.52
C ILE A 806 -26.30 33.44 22.56
N SER A 807 -26.47 33.12 23.85
CA SER A 807 -25.86 33.86 24.95
C SER A 807 -24.35 33.62 24.98
N LEU A 808 -23.56 34.70 24.85
CA LEU A 808 -22.10 34.61 24.90
C LEU A 808 -21.58 34.22 26.29
N ASP A 809 -22.26 34.61 27.36
CA ASP A 809 -21.90 34.19 28.72
C ASP A 809 -22.07 32.67 28.88
N GLY A 810 -23.14 32.11 28.31
CA GLY A 810 -23.34 30.66 28.25
C GLY A 810 -22.34 29.96 27.33
N LEU A 811 -22.00 30.57 26.19
CA LEU A 811 -21.04 30.03 25.23
C LEU A 811 -19.63 29.93 25.82
N PHE A 812 -19.23 30.89 26.65
CA PHE A 812 -17.88 31.00 27.23
C PHE A 812 -17.79 30.61 28.70
N VAL A 813 -18.85 30.07 29.30
CA VAL A 813 -18.96 29.82 30.76
C VAL A 813 -17.81 29.01 31.35
N ASP A 814 -17.22 28.11 30.55
CA ASP A 814 -16.12 27.23 30.96
C ASP A 814 -14.72 27.77 30.57
N SER A 815 -14.60 29.02 30.14
CA SER A 815 -13.30 29.64 29.80
C SER A 815 -12.50 29.94 31.05
N ILE A 816 -11.21 29.57 31.06
CA ILE A 816 -10.30 29.84 32.19
C ILE A 816 -9.41 31.07 31.95
N ALA A 817 -9.18 31.45 30.68
CA ALA A 817 -8.47 32.67 30.35
C ALA A 817 -9.34 33.89 30.64
N THR A 818 -8.73 34.98 31.08
CA THR A 818 -9.46 36.21 31.45
C THR A 818 -9.17 37.38 30.54
N LYS A 819 -8.13 37.28 29.69
CA LYS A 819 -7.70 38.35 28.77
C LYS A 819 -7.73 37.93 27.30
N TYR A 820 -8.40 36.82 26.98
CA TYR A 820 -8.63 36.41 25.60
C TYR A 820 -9.48 37.44 24.84
N LYS A 821 -9.38 37.41 23.51
CA LYS A 821 -10.09 38.34 22.63
C LYS A 821 -11.35 37.66 22.11
N VAL A 822 -12.52 38.21 22.41
CA VAL A 822 -13.80 37.71 21.86
C VAL A 822 -13.85 37.88 20.34
N ALA A 823 -13.33 38.99 19.84
CA ALA A 823 -13.33 39.29 18.41
C ALA A 823 -12.04 40.00 17.99
N ALA A 824 -11.56 39.66 16.80
CA ALA A 824 -10.71 40.50 15.98
C ALA A 824 -11.56 41.09 14.85
N VAL A 825 -11.32 42.35 14.52
CA VAL A 825 -12.03 43.06 13.44
C VAL A 825 -10.96 43.63 12.53
N ASP A 826 -11.07 43.33 11.24
CA ASP A 826 -10.21 43.91 10.22
C ASP A 826 -11.05 44.74 9.23
N GLY A 827 -10.64 45.98 9.03
CA GLY A 827 -11.34 46.97 8.20
C GLY A 827 -12.66 47.52 8.78
N GLY A 828 -13.26 48.45 8.02
CA GLY A 828 -14.52 49.11 8.37
C GLY A 828 -14.36 50.53 8.95
N THR A 829 -15.49 51.22 9.11
CA THR A 829 -15.56 52.55 9.74
C THR A 829 -16.13 52.42 11.14
N ILE A 830 -15.49 53.07 12.10
CA ILE A 830 -16.02 53.19 13.46
C ILE A 830 -16.51 54.62 13.72
N ALA A 831 -17.75 54.75 14.16
CA ALA A 831 -18.29 56.00 14.67
C ALA A 831 -17.81 56.22 16.11
N ILE A 832 -17.04 57.28 16.33
CA ILE A 832 -16.56 57.65 17.65
C ILE A 832 -17.54 58.66 18.27
N GLY A 833 -18.20 58.25 19.35
CA GLY A 833 -19.02 59.12 20.18
C GLY A 833 -18.20 59.98 21.14
N SER A 834 -18.87 60.60 22.11
CA SER A 834 -18.19 61.36 23.18
C SER A 834 -17.43 60.39 24.10
N LEU A 835 -16.10 60.50 24.16
CA LEU A 835 -15.25 59.66 25.01
C LEU A 835 -14.71 60.45 26.21
N ASP A 836 -15.00 60.00 27.43
CA ASP A 836 -14.42 60.54 28.67
C ASP A 836 -13.30 59.61 29.16
N LYS A 837 -12.08 60.15 29.17
CA LYS A 837 -10.85 59.43 29.56
C LYS A 837 -10.84 59.03 31.03
N THR A 838 -11.69 59.65 31.86
CA THR A 838 -11.78 59.34 33.29
C THR A 838 -12.63 58.10 33.58
N GLY A 839 -13.22 57.49 32.56
CA GLY A 839 -14.08 56.32 32.69
C GLY A 839 -13.40 55.10 33.31
N ILE A 840 -14.09 54.42 34.21
CA ILE A 840 -13.67 53.15 34.83
C ILE A 840 -14.63 52.01 34.48
N SER A 841 -14.24 50.77 34.79
CA SER A 841 -14.99 49.57 34.40
C SER A 841 -16.42 49.48 34.96
N SER A 842 -16.72 50.22 36.03
CA SER A 842 -18.03 50.26 36.68
C SER A 842 -18.91 51.43 36.26
N ASP A 843 -18.44 52.34 35.39
CA ASP A 843 -19.21 53.51 34.99
C ASP A 843 -20.38 53.15 34.08
N THR A 844 -21.56 53.70 34.38
CA THR A 844 -22.79 53.54 33.59
C THR A 844 -23.15 54.78 32.76
N THR A 845 -22.52 55.92 33.03
CA THR A 845 -22.68 57.15 32.24
C THR A 845 -22.05 56.97 30.86
N GLY A 846 -22.84 57.19 29.78
CA GLY A 846 -22.47 56.88 28.39
C GLY A 846 -21.03 57.26 28.02
N ALA A 847 -20.67 58.55 28.09
CA ALA A 847 -19.33 59.01 27.68
C ALA A 847 -18.17 58.38 28.48
N LYS A 848 -18.38 58.09 29.77
CA LYS A 848 -17.39 57.40 30.63
C LYS A 848 -17.30 55.92 30.32
N LYS A 849 -18.43 55.25 30.13
CA LYS A 849 -18.49 53.85 29.71
C LYS A 849 -17.79 53.66 28.35
N ASP A 850 -18.14 54.49 27.38
CA ASP A 850 -17.60 54.48 26.02
C ASP A 850 -16.09 54.81 26.04
N GLY A 851 -15.71 55.83 26.82
CA GLY A 851 -14.32 56.20 27.08
C GLY A 851 -13.50 55.09 27.74
N PHE A 852 -14.05 54.38 28.72
CA PHE A 852 -13.40 53.23 29.33
C PHE A 852 -13.18 52.09 28.32
N GLN A 853 -14.22 51.70 27.57
CA GLN A 853 -14.16 50.55 26.67
C GLN A 853 -13.30 50.80 25.41
N PHE A 854 -13.25 52.03 24.90
CA PHE A 854 -12.46 52.35 23.70
C PHE A 854 -11.14 53.04 24.04
N TYR A 855 -11.17 54.18 24.73
CA TYR A 855 -9.93 54.92 25.01
C TYR A 855 -9.07 54.17 26.04
N ASN A 856 -9.56 53.88 27.25
CA ASN A 856 -8.72 53.30 28.31
C ASN A 856 -8.29 51.85 28.07
N ARG A 857 -9.07 51.07 27.32
CA ARG A 857 -8.71 49.67 26.99
C ARG A 857 -7.98 49.50 25.66
N PHE A 858 -8.19 50.41 24.71
CA PHE A 858 -7.72 50.23 23.33
C PHE A 858 -6.70 51.29 22.88
N LEU A 859 -6.66 52.47 23.48
CA LEU A 859 -5.73 53.57 23.12
C LEU A 859 -4.84 54.06 24.30
N GLY A 860 -5.22 53.70 25.53
CA GLY A 860 -4.73 54.24 26.80
C GLY A 860 -3.40 53.69 27.27
#